data_AF-A0A927BZF8-F1
#
_entry.id   AF-A0A927BZF8-F1
#
_cell.length_a   1.000
_cell.length_b   1.000
_cell.length_c   1.000
_cell.angle_alpha   90.00
_cell.angle_beta   90.00
_cell.angle_gamma   90.00
#
_symmetry.space_group_name_H-M   'P 1'
#
loop_
_entity.id
_entity.type
_entity.pdbx_description
1 polymer ?
#
loop_
_entity_poly.entity_id
_entity_poly.type
_entity_poly.pdbx_seq_one_letter_code
_entity_poly.pdbx_strand_id
1 'polypeptide(L)'
;MRTPYVRWVLTLMLALAMLLTGGRVLQEPVVEKVELEAPYADARQQEVPFGYNSIYYAPWRAYMDTWDVGRYRAALGIGFNVRPEEADATAQVLAEAGIKTARIEIGWGALDYDEPARLQAGQERSVRTRLEALRRYGIRPLILLNANSGLPAPAKQWQVRLVAPAAAGATELAIDDVRGIVPRYTGLSGQGPLMFPVITAVDADSGTLTLSAPLPKALPAGPLGLAKLRVQPLSGATLAGGEPYPAAQETLDGWVQYVRTVTTLVKEVLDSPDPADAGFDLEVWNELSFGSEFLDINRYYEPDLAFDGPVTYSRDGKTASGAEVLYPLTLDEVLERGDELAGVRVVNGFANQRPWDNGTQAWPGQHGFSRHYYTGWEPERSIINADNPLVRADRLLDADGEIAAAPYVPEHTMAFPESWYYAYRTEYIVRDLQPFPGPWGQHYRYAHPGDGRPPGVWMTETNFYREPLARRLAEEAQVGLDAPELAALLHGLATKTTLRTYLFSVHKGVEALYLYAAKGGDTRFGVLPDAFFTALAADDYRLTARVRAEIGPQLQAMARVDALLEPGESIQTPRPLELTRLVEHEPQLVLEGNGTPQYPDVYQRDDFAMLPLQLTDRRFAIGYYVVTRDVTAVRNPAAELLDASRYAMTTQTYEATIANLAGTGARVYAYDPILDRTLKVEVVRASASELTVRLPTVDYPRFLMVEERGTQPLLESPELIFGGGDGTAALVFTTNAAGTVRVTWGPYPERSGSGAVELRAGAGERVRVELPGLAVHDGVRAELIGGAIRNVWPRWDYDVRGVRWPD
;
A
#
# COMPACT_ATOMS: atom_id res chain seq x y z
N MET A 1 -48.42 -2.04 -85.81
CA MET A 1 -46.95 -2.19 -85.74
C MET A 1 -46.45 -1.33 -84.58
N ARG A 2 -46.07 -1.95 -83.46
CA ARG A 2 -45.41 -1.29 -82.31
C ARG A 2 -44.07 -1.99 -82.13
N THR A 3 -42.98 -1.26 -82.33
CA THR A 3 -41.61 -1.78 -82.44
C THR A 3 -41.01 -2.07 -81.05
N PRO A 4 -40.17 -3.12 -80.87
CA PRO A 4 -39.82 -3.70 -79.57
C PRO A 4 -38.48 -3.19 -78.99
N TYR A 5 -37.97 -2.05 -79.45
CA TYR A 5 -36.57 -1.67 -79.19
C TYR A 5 -36.28 -1.02 -77.82
N VAL A 6 -37.30 -0.58 -77.08
CA VAL A 6 -37.07 0.16 -75.82
C VAL A 6 -36.91 -0.77 -74.61
N ARG A 7 -37.45 -2.00 -74.65
CA ARG A 7 -37.33 -2.95 -73.53
C ARG A 7 -35.97 -3.64 -73.43
N TRP A 8 -35.27 -3.82 -74.55
CA TRP A 8 -33.95 -4.46 -74.53
C TRP A 8 -32.84 -3.55 -73.99
N VAL A 9 -32.88 -2.24 -74.29
CA VAL A 9 -31.88 -1.29 -73.78
C VAL A 9 -32.01 -1.06 -72.28
N LEU A 10 -33.24 -1.00 -71.74
CA LEU A 10 -33.46 -0.88 -70.30
C LEU A 10 -33.08 -2.15 -69.52
N THR A 11 -33.29 -3.34 -70.10
CA THR A 11 -32.89 -4.60 -69.45
C THR A 11 -31.38 -4.80 -69.49
N LEU A 12 -30.71 -4.37 -70.57
CA LEU A 12 -29.24 -4.41 -70.67
C LEU A 12 -28.59 -3.38 -69.73
N MET A 13 -29.17 -2.19 -69.57
CA MET A 13 -28.66 -1.19 -68.63
C MET A 13 -28.87 -1.57 -67.16
N LEU A 14 -29.97 -2.26 -66.81
CA LEU A 14 -30.14 -2.81 -65.45
C LEU A 14 -29.20 -3.99 -65.18
N ALA A 15 -28.94 -4.86 -66.16
CA ALA A 15 -27.98 -5.96 -66.01
C ALA A 15 -26.53 -5.44 -65.93
N LEU A 16 -26.18 -4.37 -66.66
CA LEU A 16 -24.87 -3.73 -66.59
C LEU A 16 -24.70 -2.93 -65.28
N ALA A 17 -25.77 -2.32 -64.75
CA ALA A 17 -25.74 -1.68 -63.43
C ALA A 17 -25.57 -2.69 -62.29
N MET A 18 -26.19 -3.89 -62.39
CA MET A 18 -25.98 -4.96 -61.40
C MET A 18 -24.61 -5.66 -61.52
N LEU A 19 -23.97 -5.65 -62.70
CA LEU A 19 -22.61 -6.15 -62.89
C LEU A 19 -21.52 -5.12 -62.54
N LEU A 20 -21.85 -3.82 -62.52
CA LEU A 20 -20.95 -2.73 -62.10
C LEU A 20 -21.11 -2.37 -60.61
N THR A 21 -22.20 -2.76 -59.96
CA THR A 21 -22.23 -2.97 -58.50
C THR A 21 -21.67 -4.35 -58.18
N GLY A 22 -20.46 -4.64 -58.66
CA GLY A 22 -19.67 -5.72 -58.08
C GLY A 22 -19.68 -5.48 -56.57
N GLY A 23 -20.31 -6.40 -55.84
CA GLY A 23 -20.38 -6.34 -54.40
C GLY A 23 -18.97 -6.17 -53.87
N ARG A 24 -18.61 -4.93 -53.53
CA ARG A 24 -17.66 -4.69 -52.46
C ARG A 24 -18.36 -5.29 -51.26
N VAL A 25 -18.11 -6.58 -51.04
CA VAL A 25 -17.94 -7.08 -49.68
C VAL A 25 -17.06 -6.01 -49.05
N LEU A 26 -17.68 -5.15 -48.23
CA LEU A 26 -16.93 -4.29 -47.33
C LEU A 26 -16.14 -5.29 -46.51
N GLN A 27 -14.92 -5.57 -46.97
CA GLN A 27 -13.96 -6.35 -46.24
C GLN A 27 -13.83 -5.57 -44.95
N GLU A 28 -14.32 -6.14 -43.84
CA GLU A 28 -14.16 -5.51 -42.54
C GLU A 28 -12.69 -5.10 -42.43
N PRO A 29 -12.41 -3.86 -41.99
CA PRO A 29 -11.03 -3.41 -41.87
C PRO A 29 -10.23 -4.46 -41.12
N VAL A 30 -9.09 -4.86 -41.67
CA VAL A 30 -8.22 -5.84 -41.02
C VAL A 30 -7.71 -5.17 -39.75
N VAL A 31 -8.33 -5.52 -38.62
CA VAL A 31 -7.88 -5.08 -37.30
C VAL A 31 -6.56 -5.78 -37.02
N GLU A 32 -5.48 -5.01 -36.87
CA GLU A 32 -4.18 -5.53 -36.49
C GLU A 32 -4.28 -6.21 -35.11
N LYS A 33 -3.68 -7.39 -34.97
CA LYS A 33 -3.67 -8.17 -33.74
C LYS A 33 -2.25 -8.60 -33.42
N VAL A 34 -1.76 -8.24 -32.24
CA VAL A 34 -0.40 -8.55 -31.80
C VAL A 34 -0.45 -9.27 -30.46
N GLU A 35 0.21 -10.42 -30.39
CA GLU A 35 0.35 -11.21 -29.17
C GLU A 35 1.51 -10.69 -28.32
N LEU A 36 1.38 -10.76 -27.01
CA LEU A 36 2.49 -10.54 -26.09
C LEU A 36 3.53 -11.64 -26.29
N GLU A 37 4.76 -11.26 -26.69
CA GLU A 37 5.80 -12.23 -27.08
C GLU A 37 6.36 -13.03 -25.90
N ALA A 38 6.58 -12.36 -24.77
CA ALA A 38 7.07 -12.98 -23.54
C ALA A 38 5.92 -13.58 -22.71
N PRO A 39 6.20 -14.53 -21.80
CA PRO A 39 5.21 -14.99 -20.82
C PRO A 39 4.58 -13.80 -20.06
N TYR A 40 3.29 -13.93 -19.72
CA TYR A 40 2.62 -12.89 -18.95
C TYR A 40 3.33 -12.63 -17.61
N ALA A 41 3.54 -13.73 -16.86
CA ALA A 41 4.38 -13.77 -15.68
C ALA A 41 5.78 -14.28 -16.07
N ASP A 42 6.80 -13.41 -15.99
CA ASP A 42 8.17 -13.70 -16.40
C ASP A 42 9.14 -13.36 -15.27
N ALA A 43 9.78 -14.39 -14.69
CA ALA A 43 10.69 -14.25 -13.56
C ALA A 43 11.91 -13.35 -13.85
N ARG A 44 12.23 -13.04 -15.11
CA ARG A 44 13.29 -12.08 -15.46
C ARG A 44 12.93 -10.65 -15.10
N GLN A 45 11.64 -10.32 -15.01
CA GLN A 45 11.16 -8.96 -14.75
C GLN A 45 11.62 -8.38 -13.40
N GLN A 46 12.01 -9.24 -12.45
CA GLN A 46 12.55 -8.81 -11.15
C GLN A 46 14.08 -8.82 -11.07
N GLU A 47 14.79 -9.19 -12.14
CA GLU A 47 16.25 -9.26 -12.18
C GLU A 47 16.91 -7.86 -12.26
N VAL A 48 16.50 -6.96 -11.37
CA VAL A 48 17.06 -5.61 -11.21
C VAL A 48 17.80 -5.54 -9.87
N PRO A 49 19.15 -5.60 -9.88
CA PRO A 49 19.94 -5.53 -8.65
C PRO A 49 19.70 -4.24 -7.86
N PHE A 50 20.02 -4.27 -6.56
CA PHE A 50 19.92 -3.08 -5.73
C PHE A 50 20.83 -1.95 -6.26
N GLY A 51 20.31 -0.71 -6.29
CA GLY A 51 21.02 0.45 -6.85
C GLY A 51 20.90 0.64 -8.37
N TYR A 52 20.25 -0.31 -9.06
CA TYR A 52 19.97 -0.26 -10.49
C TYR A 52 18.50 0.01 -10.77
N ASN A 53 18.25 0.53 -11.98
CA ASN A 53 16.92 0.87 -12.47
C ASN A 53 16.70 0.23 -13.85
N SER A 54 15.46 0.06 -14.28
CA SER A 54 15.08 -0.33 -15.65
C SER A 54 13.77 0.33 -16.05
N ILE A 55 13.67 0.75 -17.30
CA ILE A 55 12.42 1.26 -17.90
C ILE A 55 11.61 0.14 -18.56
N TYR A 56 12.28 -0.96 -18.90
CA TYR A 56 11.73 -2.12 -19.61
C TYR A 56 11.26 -3.22 -18.66
N TYR A 57 11.92 -3.36 -17.50
CA TYR A 57 11.49 -4.34 -16.50
C TYR A 57 10.40 -3.77 -15.60
N ALA A 58 9.33 -4.55 -15.48
CA ALA A 58 8.20 -4.31 -14.61
C ALA A 58 8.15 -5.43 -13.56
N PRO A 59 8.89 -5.33 -12.44
CA PRO A 59 9.03 -6.42 -11.45
C PRO A 59 7.71 -7.06 -11.00
N TRP A 60 6.61 -6.30 -10.95
CA TRP A 60 5.30 -6.86 -10.62
C TRP A 60 4.82 -7.94 -11.60
N ARG A 61 5.36 -8.01 -12.82
CA ARG A 61 5.13 -9.08 -13.80
C ARG A 61 5.97 -10.33 -13.56
N ALA A 62 6.82 -10.38 -12.53
CA ALA A 62 7.55 -11.60 -12.21
C ALA A 62 6.65 -12.74 -11.70
N TYR A 63 5.43 -12.42 -11.25
CA TYR A 63 4.47 -13.38 -10.73
C TYR A 63 3.03 -12.88 -10.90
N MET A 64 2.09 -13.83 -10.90
CA MET A 64 0.65 -13.55 -10.88
C MET A 64 0.00 -14.42 -9.82
N ASP A 65 -0.34 -13.85 -8.67
CA ASP A 65 -1.07 -14.57 -7.63
C ASP A 65 -2.53 -14.88 -8.03
N THR A 66 -3.19 -15.68 -7.19
CA THR A 66 -4.64 -15.79 -7.12
C THR A 66 -4.94 -15.80 -5.65
N TRP A 67 -5.77 -14.86 -5.20
CA TRP A 67 -6.09 -14.69 -3.79
C TRP A 67 -7.54 -15.06 -3.54
N ASP A 68 -7.87 -15.39 -2.31
CA ASP A 68 -9.26 -15.36 -1.88
C ASP A 68 -9.74 -13.90 -1.79
N VAL A 69 -11.04 -13.71 -1.85
CA VAL A 69 -11.64 -12.37 -1.78
C VAL A 69 -11.44 -11.70 -0.41
N GLY A 70 -11.31 -12.49 0.66
CA GLY A 70 -11.12 -12.00 2.03
C GLY A 70 -9.85 -11.20 2.16
N ARG A 71 -8.76 -11.58 1.46
CA ARG A 71 -7.53 -10.79 1.42
C ARG A 71 -7.76 -9.36 0.93
N TYR A 72 -8.48 -9.18 -0.17
CA TYR A 72 -8.79 -7.84 -0.69
C TYR A 72 -9.61 -7.05 0.33
N ARG A 73 -10.70 -7.65 0.83
CA ARG A 73 -11.65 -6.96 1.71
C ARG A 73 -11.03 -6.59 3.07
N ALA A 74 -10.10 -7.38 3.60
CA ALA A 74 -9.44 -7.11 4.88
C ALA A 74 -8.39 -6.00 4.81
N ALA A 75 -7.83 -5.72 3.63
CA ALA A 75 -6.68 -4.84 3.47
C ALA A 75 -7.01 -3.35 3.29
N LEU A 76 -8.30 -3.01 3.08
CA LEU A 76 -8.71 -1.65 2.71
C LEU A 76 -8.70 -0.71 3.92
N GLY A 77 -7.72 0.18 3.94
CA GLY A 77 -7.48 1.15 5.00
C GLY A 77 -7.49 2.61 4.56
N ILE A 78 -7.62 3.53 5.53
CA ILE A 78 -7.56 4.98 5.27
C ILE A 78 -7.05 5.76 6.49
N GLY A 79 -6.37 6.88 6.29
CA GLY A 79 -6.05 7.84 7.35
C GLY A 79 -7.32 8.55 7.84
N PHE A 80 -7.64 8.41 9.12
CA PHE A 80 -8.87 8.92 9.73
C PHE A 80 -8.65 10.30 10.37
N ASN A 81 -8.28 11.26 9.53
CA ASN A 81 -7.91 12.61 9.90
C ASN A 81 -9.11 13.58 9.92
N VAL A 82 -10.22 13.15 10.53
CA VAL A 82 -11.45 13.96 10.68
C VAL A 82 -11.60 14.52 12.09
N ARG A 83 -12.44 15.55 12.23
CA ARG A 83 -12.78 16.12 13.55
C ARG A 83 -13.71 15.18 14.34
N PRO A 84 -13.74 15.25 15.68
CA PRO A 84 -14.62 14.41 16.50
C PRO A 84 -16.09 14.45 16.09
N GLU A 85 -16.62 15.64 15.78
CA GLU A 85 -18.00 15.83 15.35
C GLU A 85 -18.29 15.25 13.95
N GLU A 86 -17.27 15.06 13.11
CA GLU A 86 -17.39 14.45 11.77
C GLU A 86 -17.26 12.93 11.80
N ALA A 87 -16.76 12.36 12.91
CA ALA A 87 -16.24 11.00 12.98
C ALA A 87 -17.31 9.93 12.69
N ASP A 88 -18.50 10.04 13.29
CA ASP A 88 -19.54 9.01 13.15
C ASP A 88 -20.01 8.84 11.70
N ALA A 89 -20.43 9.94 11.06
CA ALA A 89 -20.90 9.94 9.69
C ALA A 89 -19.81 9.50 8.70
N THR A 90 -18.56 9.93 8.94
CA THR A 90 -17.40 9.54 8.11
C THR A 90 -17.13 8.05 8.25
N ALA A 91 -17.06 7.51 9.47
CA ALA A 91 -16.82 6.09 9.70
C ALA A 91 -17.94 5.22 9.08
N GLN A 92 -19.19 5.67 9.14
CA GLN A 92 -20.31 4.98 8.51
C GLN A 92 -20.13 4.83 7.00
N VAL A 93 -19.90 5.93 6.28
CA VAL A 93 -19.78 5.87 4.81
C VAL A 93 -18.52 5.14 4.35
N LEU A 94 -17.44 5.18 5.14
CA LEU A 94 -16.23 4.41 4.87
C LEU A 94 -16.49 2.90 5.02
N ALA A 95 -17.17 2.49 6.09
CA ALA A 95 -17.52 1.08 6.30
C ALA A 95 -18.47 0.55 5.22
N GLU A 96 -19.47 1.35 4.82
CA GLU A 96 -20.37 1.04 3.69
C GLU A 96 -19.63 0.92 2.35
N ALA A 97 -18.48 1.58 2.20
CA ALA A 97 -17.59 1.47 1.04
C ALA A 97 -16.55 0.35 1.14
N GLY A 98 -16.60 -0.46 2.21
CA GLY A 98 -15.73 -1.64 2.39
C GLY A 98 -14.43 -1.37 3.16
N ILE A 99 -14.19 -0.15 3.68
CA ILE A 99 -13.02 0.12 4.53
C ILE A 99 -13.10 -0.71 5.81
N LYS A 100 -12.02 -1.41 6.15
CA LYS A 100 -11.91 -2.29 7.34
C LYS A 100 -10.91 -1.82 8.36
N THR A 101 -9.97 -0.97 7.98
CA THR A 101 -8.99 -0.43 8.91
C THR A 101 -8.83 1.08 8.76
N ALA A 102 -8.43 1.78 9.82
CA ALA A 102 -8.21 3.20 9.75
C ALA A 102 -7.06 3.66 10.64
N ARG A 103 -6.18 4.50 10.09
CA ARG A 103 -4.99 4.99 10.77
C ARG A 103 -5.30 6.27 11.55
N ILE A 104 -4.96 6.30 12.84
CA ILE A 104 -5.09 7.47 13.71
C ILE A 104 -3.73 7.73 14.37
N GLU A 105 -3.23 8.96 14.23
CA GLU A 105 -2.10 9.43 15.04
C GLU A 105 -2.57 9.79 16.45
N ILE A 106 -1.92 9.18 17.43
CA ILE A 106 -1.85 9.69 18.79
C ILE A 106 -0.38 10.01 18.97
N GLY A 107 -0.04 11.28 19.21
CA GLY A 107 1.35 11.70 19.43
C GLY A 107 1.71 11.62 20.91
N TRP A 108 2.99 11.43 21.23
CA TRP A 108 3.48 11.41 22.61
C TRP A 108 3.16 12.71 23.36
N GLY A 109 3.24 13.84 22.66
CA GLY A 109 2.79 15.14 23.15
C GLY A 109 1.34 15.25 23.60
N ALA A 110 0.48 14.27 23.28
CA ALA A 110 -0.93 14.25 23.69
C ALA A 110 -1.12 13.88 25.17
N LEU A 111 -0.12 13.31 25.82
CA LEU A 111 -0.14 13.01 27.25
C LEU A 111 -0.19 14.30 28.09
N ASP A 112 -0.83 14.18 29.25
CA ASP A 112 -0.82 15.26 30.23
C ASP A 112 0.58 15.41 30.84
N TYR A 113 1.03 16.67 31.00
CA TYR A 113 2.36 16.93 31.53
C TYR A 113 2.49 16.51 32.99
N ASP A 114 1.48 16.74 33.82
CA ASP A 114 1.52 16.45 35.26
C ASP A 114 1.06 15.01 35.55
N GLU A 115 0.12 14.49 34.76
CA GLU A 115 -0.42 13.13 34.86
C GLU A 115 -0.10 12.28 33.61
N PRO A 116 1.15 11.82 33.42
CA PRO A 116 1.60 11.13 32.19
C PRO A 116 0.96 9.75 31.96
N ALA A 117 0.17 9.27 32.91
CA ALA A 117 -0.66 8.07 32.76
C ALA A 117 -1.99 8.36 32.06
N ARG A 118 -2.20 9.58 31.57
CA ARG A 118 -3.42 10.03 30.90
C ARG A 118 -3.12 10.96 29.73
N LEU A 119 -4.05 11.03 28.78
CA LEU A 119 -4.06 12.06 27.77
C LEU A 119 -4.59 13.37 28.36
N GLN A 120 -4.20 14.50 27.78
CA GLN A 120 -4.84 15.79 28.07
C GLN A 120 -6.34 15.69 27.81
N ALA A 121 -7.18 16.25 28.70
CA ALA A 121 -8.63 16.02 28.68
C ALA A 121 -9.30 16.32 27.31
N GLY A 122 -8.83 17.34 26.57
CA GLY A 122 -9.33 17.63 25.23
C GLY A 122 -8.92 16.58 24.18
N GLN A 123 -7.67 16.11 24.25
CA GLN A 123 -7.15 15.07 23.36
C GLN A 123 -7.82 13.72 23.66
N GLU A 124 -8.00 13.37 24.93
CA GLU A 124 -8.69 12.15 25.35
C GLU A 124 -10.11 12.12 24.78
N ARG A 125 -10.90 13.21 24.93
CA ARG A 125 -12.26 13.29 24.34
C ARG A 125 -12.25 13.13 22.81
N SER A 126 -11.31 13.77 22.13
CA SER A 126 -11.16 13.70 20.67
C SER A 126 -10.84 12.28 20.20
N VAL A 127 -9.87 11.63 20.84
CA VAL A 127 -9.47 10.25 20.55
C VAL A 127 -10.61 9.28 20.83
N ARG A 128 -11.25 9.36 22.02
CA ARG A 128 -12.39 8.50 22.38
C ARG A 128 -13.51 8.59 21.34
N THR A 129 -13.94 9.81 20.98
CA THR A 129 -15.02 10.03 20.01
C THR A 129 -14.72 9.38 18.66
N ARG A 130 -13.47 9.51 18.17
CA ARG A 130 -13.06 8.90 16.89
C ARG A 130 -13.00 7.38 16.97
N LEU A 131 -12.44 6.82 18.04
CA LEU A 131 -12.35 5.37 18.24
C LEU A 131 -13.74 4.73 18.43
N GLU A 132 -14.65 5.40 19.15
CA GLU A 132 -16.04 4.95 19.30
C GLU A 132 -16.77 4.88 17.96
N ALA A 133 -16.55 5.86 17.07
CA ALA A 133 -17.09 5.84 15.72
C ALA A 133 -16.53 4.64 14.92
N LEU A 134 -15.21 4.41 14.96
CA LEU A 134 -14.60 3.26 14.28
C LEU A 134 -15.12 1.92 14.83
N ARG A 135 -15.21 1.77 16.16
CA ARG A 135 -15.80 0.60 16.83
C ARG A 135 -17.24 0.36 16.35
N ARG A 136 -18.07 1.40 16.33
CA ARG A 136 -19.50 1.30 15.94
C ARG A 136 -19.70 0.71 14.56
N TYR A 137 -18.79 0.99 13.62
CA TYR A 137 -18.89 0.53 12.24
C TYR A 137 -17.89 -0.59 11.90
N GLY A 138 -17.28 -1.22 12.91
CA GLY A 138 -16.40 -2.38 12.73
C GLY A 138 -15.13 -2.07 11.93
N ILE A 139 -14.59 -0.85 12.06
CA ILE A 139 -13.32 -0.45 11.46
C ILE A 139 -12.22 -0.60 12.51
N ARG A 140 -11.23 -1.45 12.23
CA ARG A 140 -10.07 -1.68 13.10
C ARG A 140 -9.12 -0.48 13.08
N PRO A 141 -8.77 0.13 14.22
CA PRO A 141 -7.78 1.21 14.22
C PRO A 141 -6.34 0.71 14.10
N LEU A 142 -5.53 1.37 13.28
CA LEU A 142 -4.07 1.38 13.36
C LEU A 142 -3.64 2.65 14.09
N ILE A 143 -3.06 2.51 15.27
CA ILE A 143 -2.60 3.65 16.06
C ILE A 143 -1.15 3.94 15.69
N LEU A 144 -0.93 5.08 15.05
CA LEU A 144 0.42 5.61 14.86
C LEU A 144 0.89 6.19 16.19
N LEU A 145 2.03 5.68 16.68
CA LEU A 145 2.78 6.21 17.81
C LEU A 145 3.94 7.07 17.30
N ASN A 146 3.95 8.35 17.66
CA ASN A 146 4.89 9.33 17.10
C ASN A 146 5.35 10.38 18.11
N ALA A 147 6.51 11.01 17.86
CA ALA A 147 7.04 12.12 18.66
C ALA A 147 7.46 13.29 17.76
N ASN A 148 6.49 13.87 17.03
CA ASN A 148 6.73 14.97 16.11
C ASN A 148 7.38 16.17 16.81
N SER A 149 8.45 16.73 16.26
CA SER A 149 9.23 17.84 16.85
C SER A 149 8.46 19.12 17.17
N GLY A 150 7.25 19.32 16.62
CA GLY A 150 6.37 20.42 17.04
C GLY A 150 5.79 20.23 18.44
N LEU A 151 5.61 18.98 18.88
CA LEU A 151 5.18 18.61 20.23
C LEU A 151 5.63 17.16 20.54
N PRO A 152 6.93 16.93 20.73
CA PRO A 152 7.49 15.57 20.69
C PRO A 152 7.27 14.76 21.97
N ALA A 153 7.02 15.44 23.09
CA ALA A 153 6.73 14.84 24.38
C ALA A 153 5.79 15.78 25.16
N PRO A 154 5.19 15.34 26.28
CA PRO A 154 4.38 16.19 27.12
C PRO A 154 5.12 17.47 27.49
N ALA A 155 4.48 18.61 27.26
CA ALA A 155 5.11 19.92 27.40
C ALA A 155 4.23 20.92 28.16
N LYS A 156 4.86 21.84 28.89
CA LYS A 156 4.25 23.08 29.36
C LYS A 156 4.75 24.23 28.52
N GLN A 157 3.85 25.06 28.01
CA GLN A 157 4.19 26.27 27.25
C GLN A 157 3.67 27.51 27.97
N TRP A 158 4.48 28.55 28.04
CA TRP A 158 4.11 29.84 28.62
C TRP A 158 4.90 30.98 27.96
N GLN A 159 4.58 32.21 28.32
CA GLN A 159 5.28 33.39 27.85
C GLN A 159 5.99 34.12 28.98
N VAL A 160 7.18 34.62 28.68
CA VAL A 160 7.93 35.59 29.48
C VAL A 160 8.19 36.83 28.62
N ARG A 161 8.78 37.90 29.18
CA ARG A 161 9.19 39.05 28.39
C ARG A 161 10.70 39.06 28.20
N LEU A 162 11.13 39.07 26.94
CA LEU A 162 12.50 39.42 26.58
C LEU A 162 12.71 40.92 26.82
N VAL A 163 13.65 41.25 27.70
CA VAL A 163 13.88 42.61 28.22
C VAL A 163 14.52 43.52 27.15
N ALA A 164 15.39 42.96 26.31
CA ALA A 164 16.09 43.66 25.24
C ALA A 164 16.12 42.79 23.97
N PRO A 165 16.12 43.39 22.76
CA PRO A 165 16.21 42.60 21.53
C PRO A 165 17.51 41.77 21.50
N ALA A 166 17.42 40.56 20.97
CA ALA A 166 18.56 39.66 20.79
C ALA A 166 18.84 39.46 19.30
N ALA A 167 20.10 39.55 18.90
CA ALA A 167 20.50 39.33 17.52
C ALA A 167 20.48 37.84 17.16
N ALA A 168 20.36 37.53 15.86
CA ALA A 168 20.71 36.20 15.37
C ALA A 168 22.16 35.89 15.77
N GLY A 169 22.43 34.65 16.18
CA GLY A 169 23.72 34.23 16.72
C GLY A 169 23.93 34.49 18.22
N ALA A 170 22.99 35.15 18.91
CA ALA A 170 23.11 35.34 20.37
C ALA A 170 22.99 34.01 21.11
N THR A 171 23.81 33.82 22.14
CA THR A 171 23.81 32.64 23.03
C THR A 171 23.32 32.96 24.44
N GLU A 172 22.96 34.22 24.69
CA GLU A 172 22.43 34.69 25.97
C GLU A 172 21.21 35.58 25.75
N LEU A 173 20.23 35.50 26.64
CA LEU A 173 19.01 36.31 26.63
C LEU A 173 18.75 36.87 28.02
N ALA A 174 18.21 38.09 28.09
CA ALA A 174 17.75 38.67 29.35
C ALA A 174 16.22 38.71 29.39
N ILE A 175 15.62 38.09 30.40
CA ILE A 175 14.16 38.03 30.59
C ILE A 175 13.74 38.63 31.93
N ASP A 176 12.45 38.91 32.07
CA ASP A 176 11.88 39.52 33.27
C ASP A 176 11.43 38.52 34.36
N ASP A 177 11.21 37.25 33.99
CA ASP A 177 10.74 36.22 34.92
C ASP A 177 11.31 34.83 34.62
N VAL A 178 12.19 34.36 35.50
CA VAL A 178 12.85 33.04 35.38
C VAL A 178 12.05 31.89 35.99
N ARG A 179 10.87 32.16 36.58
CA ARG A 179 10.10 31.11 37.28
C ARG A 179 9.66 30.00 36.33
N GLY A 180 9.78 28.77 36.78
CA GLY A 180 9.40 27.58 36.03
C GLY A 180 10.44 27.10 35.00
N ILE A 181 11.50 27.88 34.77
CA ILE A 181 12.62 27.46 33.91
C ILE A 181 13.44 26.40 34.63
N VAL A 182 13.58 25.25 33.98
CA VAL A 182 14.46 24.15 34.40
C VAL A 182 15.50 23.96 33.32
N PRO A 183 16.79 24.26 33.60
CA PRO A 183 17.87 24.07 32.64
C PRO A 183 17.86 22.66 32.03
N ARG A 184 18.16 22.57 30.73
CA ARG A 184 18.15 21.35 29.90
C ARG A 184 16.77 20.75 29.59
N TYR A 185 15.72 21.19 30.28
CA TYR A 185 14.33 20.78 30.03
C TYR A 185 13.46 21.92 29.52
N THR A 186 13.96 23.15 29.53
CA THR A 186 13.25 24.35 29.09
C THR A 186 14.01 25.01 27.96
N GLY A 187 13.31 25.51 26.95
CA GLY A 187 13.90 26.20 25.82
C GLY A 187 12.87 27.08 25.11
N LEU A 188 13.26 27.64 23.98
CA LEU A 188 12.41 28.57 23.25
C LEU A 188 11.33 27.83 22.43
N SER A 189 10.25 28.53 22.14
CA SER A 189 9.21 28.12 21.20
C SER A 189 9.29 28.95 19.91
N GLY A 190 9.03 28.32 18.77
CA GLY A 190 8.97 29.01 17.47
C GLY A 190 10.32 29.41 16.87
N GLN A 191 11.43 28.88 17.38
CA GLN A 191 12.78 29.04 16.78
C GLN A 191 13.27 27.80 16.03
N GLY A 192 12.49 26.73 15.99
CA GLY A 192 12.87 25.43 15.42
C GLY A 192 12.00 24.34 16.04
N PRO A 193 12.55 23.15 16.32
CA PRO A 193 11.82 22.15 17.09
C PRO A 193 11.45 22.70 18.49
N LEU A 194 10.38 22.18 19.10
CA LEU A 194 9.91 22.68 20.40
C LEU A 194 11.01 22.53 21.46
N MET A 195 11.30 23.59 22.24
CA MET A 195 12.42 23.68 23.19
C MET A 195 13.77 24.07 22.57
N PHE A 196 13.85 24.42 21.28
CA PHE A 196 15.09 24.91 20.66
C PHE A 196 15.18 26.45 20.58
N PRO A 197 16.34 27.06 20.85
CA PRO A 197 17.46 26.51 21.62
C PRO A 197 17.07 26.21 23.08
N VAL A 198 17.79 25.27 23.68
CA VAL A 198 17.59 24.83 25.07
C VAL A 198 18.28 25.81 26.00
N ILE A 199 17.66 26.12 27.13
CA ILE A 199 18.28 26.92 28.20
C ILE A 199 19.18 26.01 29.02
N THR A 200 20.48 26.25 29.05
CA THR A 200 21.49 25.41 29.74
C THR A 200 21.87 25.94 31.11
N ALA A 201 21.67 27.23 31.36
CA ALA A 201 21.87 27.89 32.65
C ALA A 201 20.95 29.10 32.81
N VAL A 202 20.68 29.48 34.07
CA VAL A 202 19.86 30.63 34.44
C VAL A 202 20.55 31.37 35.58
N ASP A 203 20.76 32.67 35.39
CA ASP A 203 21.09 33.60 36.47
C ASP A 203 19.80 34.25 36.97
N ALA A 204 19.38 33.88 38.17
CA ALA A 204 18.14 34.34 38.77
C ALA A 204 18.17 35.82 39.19
N ASP A 205 19.36 36.39 39.44
CA ASP A 205 19.50 37.77 39.89
C ASP A 205 19.42 38.75 38.71
N SER A 206 20.04 38.39 37.58
CA SER A 206 20.03 39.21 36.36
C SER A 206 18.91 38.88 35.37
N GLY A 207 18.28 37.71 35.51
CA GLY A 207 17.33 37.18 34.52
C GLY A 207 18.00 36.69 33.24
N THR A 208 19.31 36.44 33.28
CA THR A 208 20.08 35.99 32.10
C THR A 208 19.93 34.49 31.91
N LEU A 209 19.61 34.09 30.68
CA LEU A 209 19.53 32.71 30.22
C LEU A 209 20.72 32.41 29.31
N THR A 210 21.38 31.27 29.50
CA THR A 210 22.37 30.74 28.54
C THR A 210 21.70 29.73 27.63
N LEU A 211 21.95 29.83 26.32
CA LEU A 211 21.38 28.95 25.30
C LEU A 211 22.35 27.81 24.91
N SER A 212 21.80 26.66 24.52
CA SER A 212 22.54 25.50 24.02
C SER A 212 23.05 25.66 22.61
N ALA A 213 22.49 26.60 21.85
CA ALA A 213 22.84 26.92 20.48
C ALA A 213 22.62 28.42 20.22
N PRO A 214 23.34 29.01 19.25
CA PRO A 214 23.08 30.38 18.82
C PRO A 214 21.64 30.55 18.29
N LEU A 215 21.04 31.71 18.50
CA LEU A 215 19.72 32.01 17.93
C LEU A 215 19.74 31.93 16.40
N PRO A 216 18.83 31.17 15.76
CA PRO A 216 18.79 31.07 14.29
C PRO A 216 18.26 32.34 13.63
N LYS A 217 17.46 33.13 14.35
CA LYS A 217 16.92 34.42 13.91
C LYS A 217 16.88 35.40 15.07
N ALA A 218 16.93 36.70 14.75
CA ALA A 218 16.84 37.75 15.75
C ALA A 218 15.46 37.76 16.44
N LEU A 219 15.44 38.15 17.71
CA LEU A 219 14.24 38.27 18.52
C LEU A 219 14.04 39.74 18.94
N PRO A 220 12.86 40.33 18.71
CA PRO A 220 12.54 41.64 19.25
C PRO A 220 12.33 41.56 20.77
N ALA A 221 12.57 42.66 21.49
CA ALA A 221 12.10 42.77 22.86
C ALA A 221 10.56 42.64 22.92
N GLY A 222 10.05 41.98 23.96
CA GLY A 222 8.61 41.68 24.07
C GLY A 222 8.34 40.22 24.41
N PRO A 223 7.14 39.71 24.07
CA PRO A 223 6.75 38.34 24.41
C PRO A 223 7.71 37.30 23.82
N LEU A 224 8.19 36.39 24.66
CA LEU A 224 9.02 35.26 24.32
C LEU A 224 8.33 33.97 24.78
N GLY A 225 8.05 33.08 23.84
CA GLY A 225 7.47 31.77 24.15
C GLY A 225 8.53 30.81 24.69
N LEU A 226 8.26 30.20 25.83
CA LEU A 226 9.06 29.13 26.41
C LEU A 226 8.26 27.82 26.40
N ALA A 227 8.98 26.71 26.23
CA ALA A 227 8.45 25.38 26.38
C ALA A 227 9.33 24.57 27.33
N LYS A 228 8.71 23.84 28.24
CA LYS A 228 9.36 22.84 29.09
C LYS A 228 8.86 21.45 28.72
N LEU A 229 9.76 20.59 28.25
CA LEU A 229 9.45 19.18 28.00
C LEU A 229 9.55 18.37 29.30
N ARG A 230 8.78 17.28 29.38
CA ARG A 230 8.86 16.36 30.52
C ARG A 230 10.15 15.53 30.50
N VAL A 231 10.63 15.20 29.31
CA VAL A 231 11.87 14.44 29.07
C VAL A 231 12.71 15.13 28.01
N GLN A 232 14.00 14.82 27.94
CA GLN A 232 14.91 15.40 26.94
C GLN A 232 14.82 14.65 25.58
N PRO A 233 15.25 15.26 24.48
CA PRO A 233 15.46 14.56 23.22
C PRO A 233 16.37 13.34 23.39
N LEU A 234 16.22 12.35 22.52
CA LEU A 234 16.95 11.10 22.60
C LEU A 234 18.48 11.34 22.51
N SER A 235 19.24 10.71 23.39
CA SER A 235 20.67 10.93 23.56
C SER A 235 21.42 9.62 23.80
N GLY A 236 22.75 9.67 23.85
CA GLY A 236 23.56 8.57 24.40
C GLY A 236 23.41 8.48 25.93
N ALA A 237 23.66 7.28 26.50
CA ALA A 237 23.56 7.03 27.94
C ALA A 237 24.78 7.50 28.74
N THR A 238 25.91 7.73 28.08
CA THR A 238 27.18 8.14 28.69
C THR A 238 27.83 9.19 27.80
N LEU A 239 28.29 10.29 28.40
CA LEU A 239 29.07 11.32 27.71
C LEU A 239 30.46 10.79 27.36
N ALA A 240 31.12 11.36 26.35
CA ALA A 240 32.47 10.96 25.91
C ALA A 240 33.57 11.02 27.00
N GLY A 241 33.29 11.67 28.13
CA GLY A 241 34.15 11.71 29.31
C GLY A 241 33.91 10.57 30.32
N GLY A 242 33.01 9.62 30.02
CA GLY A 242 32.62 8.52 30.92
C GLY A 242 31.53 8.87 31.93
N GLU A 243 31.08 10.13 31.98
CA GLU A 243 30.01 10.57 32.89
C GLU A 243 28.64 10.05 32.42
N PRO A 244 27.83 9.43 33.30
CA PRO A 244 26.47 9.02 32.97
C PRO A 244 25.60 10.20 32.54
N TYR A 245 24.69 9.95 31.60
CA TYR A 245 23.67 10.90 31.15
C TYR A 245 22.26 10.33 31.38
N PRO A 246 21.72 10.43 32.62
CA PRO A 246 20.49 9.73 33.02
C PRO A 246 19.25 10.07 32.19
N ALA A 247 19.22 11.25 31.55
CA ALA A 247 18.11 11.67 30.71
C ALA A 247 17.85 10.73 29.52
N ALA A 248 18.87 9.99 29.07
CA ALA A 248 18.69 8.97 28.05
C ALA A 248 17.69 7.89 28.48
N GLN A 249 17.85 7.36 29.70
CA GLN A 249 16.94 6.35 30.25
C GLN A 249 15.56 6.96 30.57
N GLU A 250 15.52 8.20 31.08
CA GLU A 250 14.26 8.91 31.33
C GLU A 250 13.39 9.00 30.07
N THR A 251 14.00 9.26 28.91
CA THR A 251 13.29 9.32 27.63
C THR A 251 12.77 7.95 27.20
N LEU A 252 13.53 6.87 27.40
CA LEU A 252 13.08 5.51 27.10
C LEU A 252 11.92 5.07 28.02
N ASP A 253 12.04 5.34 29.33
CA ASP A 253 10.99 5.04 30.30
C ASP A 253 9.72 5.85 30.00
N GLY A 254 9.89 7.11 29.61
CA GLY A 254 8.80 7.98 29.18
C GLY A 254 8.09 7.47 27.92
N TRP A 255 8.83 6.91 26.95
CA TRP A 255 8.28 6.28 25.76
C TRP A 255 7.46 5.02 26.12
N VAL A 256 7.97 4.14 26.97
CA VAL A 256 7.23 2.94 27.41
C VAL A 256 5.96 3.32 28.17
N GLN A 257 6.04 4.31 29.07
CA GLN A 257 4.85 4.85 29.76
C GLN A 257 3.82 5.42 28.77
N TYR A 258 4.29 6.06 27.70
CA TYR A 258 3.45 6.57 26.63
C TYR A 258 2.72 5.45 25.88
N VAL A 259 3.44 4.43 25.43
CA VAL A 259 2.86 3.23 24.80
C VAL A 259 1.78 2.62 25.70
N ARG A 260 2.09 2.41 26.99
CA ARG A 260 1.16 1.84 27.96
C ARG A 260 -0.11 2.68 28.13
N THR A 261 0.04 4.00 28.20
CA THR A 261 -1.07 4.93 28.37
C THR A 261 -2.01 4.90 27.16
N VAL A 262 -1.44 4.97 25.95
CA VAL A 262 -2.24 4.95 24.71
C VAL A 262 -2.94 3.61 24.53
N THR A 263 -2.21 2.50 24.63
CA THR A 263 -2.78 1.16 24.44
C THR A 263 -3.88 0.84 25.47
N THR A 264 -3.73 1.30 26.71
CA THR A 264 -4.77 1.15 27.75
C THR A 264 -6.03 1.93 27.39
N LEU A 265 -5.89 3.20 26.97
CA LEU A 265 -7.03 4.00 26.52
C LEU A 265 -7.72 3.38 25.31
N VAL A 266 -6.95 2.97 24.30
CA VAL A 266 -7.50 2.41 23.06
C VAL A 266 -8.24 1.11 23.34
N LYS A 267 -7.65 0.20 24.14
CA LYS A 267 -8.31 -1.02 24.58
C LYS A 267 -9.62 -0.71 25.34
N GLU A 268 -9.60 0.22 26.29
CA GLU A 268 -10.78 0.60 27.08
C GLU A 268 -11.93 1.10 26.20
N VAL A 269 -11.64 1.90 25.18
CA VAL A 269 -12.64 2.47 24.29
C VAL A 269 -13.20 1.43 23.31
N LEU A 270 -12.31 0.64 22.72
CA LEU A 270 -12.68 -0.37 21.74
C LEU A 270 -13.41 -1.54 22.40
N ASP A 271 -13.03 -1.91 23.62
CA ASP A 271 -13.71 -2.91 24.46
C ASP A 271 -14.16 -4.10 23.61
N SER A 272 -13.16 -4.71 22.96
CA SER A 272 -13.36 -5.78 21.99
C SER A 272 -14.04 -6.97 22.70
N PRO A 273 -15.12 -7.51 22.11
CA PRO A 273 -15.79 -8.68 22.68
C PRO A 273 -14.99 -9.99 22.48
N ASP A 274 -13.96 -9.97 21.62
CA ASP A 274 -13.09 -11.12 21.38
C ASP A 274 -11.91 -11.11 22.36
N PRO A 275 -11.83 -12.07 23.30
CA PRO A 275 -10.70 -12.15 24.22
C PRO A 275 -9.36 -12.47 23.53
N ALA A 276 -9.36 -12.90 22.26
CA ALA A 276 -8.16 -13.15 21.47
C ALA A 276 -7.69 -11.92 20.68
N ASP A 277 -8.44 -10.82 20.67
CA ASP A 277 -8.13 -9.63 19.89
C ASP A 277 -8.58 -8.35 20.60
N ALA A 278 -7.64 -7.51 21.03
CA ALA A 278 -7.91 -6.22 21.65
C ALA A 278 -8.51 -5.17 20.68
N GLY A 279 -8.55 -5.47 19.37
CA GLY A 279 -9.31 -4.72 18.38
C GLY A 279 -8.55 -3.61 17.65
N PHE A 280 -7.22 -3.51 17.82
CA PHE A 280 -6.38 -2.49 17.17
C PHE A 280 -4.94 -2.97 16.89
N ASP A 281 -4.24 -2.24 16.04
CA ASP A 281 -2.82 -2.44 15.74
C ASP A 281 -2.00 -1.18 16.04
N LEU A 282 -0.67 -1.30 16.09
CA LEU A 282 0.28 -0.22 16.35
C LEU A 282 1.28 -0.06 15.20
N GLU A 283 1.54 1.18 14.80
CA GLU A 283 2.70 1.55 13.98
C GLU A 283 3.65 2.41 14.82
N VAL A 284 4.93 2.05 14.83
CA VAL A 284 5.96 2.78 15.58
C VAL A 284 6.77 3.66 14.64
N TRP A 285 6.58 4.96 14.83
CA TRP A 285 7.15 6.09 14.12
C TRP A 285 6.53 6.39 12.75
N ASN A 286 6.49 7.68 12.42
CA ASN A 286 6.09 8.20 11.12
C ASN A 286 7.20 9.05 10.52
N GLU A 287 7.73 8.63 9.38
CA GLU A 287 8.68 9.33 8.50
C GLU A 287 9.89 10.00 9.18
N LEU A 288 11.09 9.58 8.81
CA LEU A 288 12.33 10.16 9.35
C LEU A 288 12.77 11.44 8.64
N SER A 289 12.20 11.73 7.48
CA SER A 289 12.56 12.90 6.66
C SER A 289 12.02 14.22 7.20
N PHE A 290 11.04 14.20 8.11
CA PHE A 290 10.49 15.41 8.72
C PHE A 290 10.07 15.18 10.17
N GLY A 291 10.12 16.23 10.99
CA GLY A 291 9.56 16.22 12.35
C GLY A 291 10.19 15.20 13.31
N SER A 292 11.41 14.75 12.99
CA SER A 292 12.13 13.69 13.70
C SER A 292 13.34 14.19 14.50
N GLU A 293 13.49 15.51 14.63
CA GLU A 293 14.56 16.16 15.36
C GLU A 293 14.65 15.71 16.83
N PHE A 294 13.54 15.32 17.46
CA PHE A 294 13.54 14.79 18.83
C PHE A 294 14.30 13.47 19.01
N LEU A 295 14.55 12.73 17.92
CA LEU A 295 15.32 11.49 17.93
C LEU A 295 16.83 11.69 18.11
N ASP A 296 17.29 12.94 18.13
CA ASP A 296 18.71 13.28 18.26
C ASP A 296 18.88 14.60 19.03
N ILE A 297 19.39 14.51 20.26
CA ILE A 297 19.65 15.67 21.13
C ILE A 297 20.57 16.71 20.48
N ASN A 298 21.46 16.32 19.56
CA ASN A 298 22.35 17.27 18.89
C ASN A 298 21.62 18.14 17.85
N ARG A 299 20.34 17.86 17.56
CA ARG A 299 19.47 18.83 16.87
C ARG A 299 19.07 20.02 17.74
N TYR A 300 19.45 20.01 19.02
CA TYR A 300 19.13 21.04 19.99
C TYR A 300 20.35 21.78 20.56
N TYR A 301 21.58 21.35 20.24
CA TYR A 301 22.82 21.88 20.82
C TYR A 301 23.80 22.28 19.70
N GLU A 302 24.51 23.38 19.91
CA GLU A 302 25.65 23.80 19.07
C GLU A 302 26.70 24.47 19.98
N PRO A 303 27.89 23.86 20.18
CA PRO A 303 28.35 22.62 19.58
C PRO A 303 27.62 21.37 20.10
N ASP A 304 27.69 20.29 19.33
CA ASP A 304 27.15 18.97 19.67
C ASP A 304 27.65 18.49 21.05
N LEU A 305 26.77 17.78 21.76
CA LEU A 305 27.16 16.98 22.91
C LEU A 305 27.84 15.69 22.41
N ALA A 306 29.01 15.38 22.99
CA ALA A 306 29.75 14.17 22.68
C ALA A 306 29.36 13.03 23.62
N PHE A 307 28.94 11.90 23.04
CA PHE A 307 28.57 10.67 23.75
C PHE A 307 29.53 9.52 23.39
N ASP A 308 29.70 8.56 24.30
CA ASP A 308 30.49 7.34 24.05
C ASP A 308 29.85 6.43 22.99
N GLY A 309 28.54 6.60 22.76
CA GLY A 309 27.77 5.89 21.75
C GLY A 309 26.28 6.17 21.90
N PRO A 310 25.46 5.73 20.91
CA PRO A 310 24.01 5.78 21.04
C PRO A 310 23.53 4.82 22.13
N VAL A 311 22.32 5.05 22.66
CA VAL A 311 21.62 4.03 23.46
C VAL A 311 21.44 2.74 22.65
N THR A 312 21.48 1.60 23.33
CA THR A 312 21.30 0.29 22.72
C THR A 312 20.25 -0.52 23.47
N TYR A 313 19.55 -1.39 22.75
CA TYR A 313 18.64 -2.37 23.31
C TYR A 313 18.91 -3.72 22.67
N SER A 314 19.11 -4.76 23.48
CA SER A 314 19.46 -6.11 23.01
C SER A 314 18.52 -7.17 23.58
N ARG A 315 17.98 -8.02 22.71
CA ARG A 315 17.14 -9.17 23.07
C ARG A 315 17.28 -10.24 21.98
N ASP A 316 17.23 -11.51 22.37
CA ASP A 316 17.21 -12.65 21.42
C ASP A 316 18.35 -12.62 20.38
N GLY A 317 19.53 -12.18 20.82
CA GLY A 317 20.73 -12.08 19.96
C GLY A 317 20.71 -10.93 18.95
N LYS A 318 19.69 -10.06 18.97
CA LYS A 318 19.59 -8.84 18.17
C LYS A 318 19.85 -7.60 19.01
N THR A 319 20.33 -6.54 18.36
CA THR A 319 20.60 -5.24 18.98
C THR A 319 20.06 -4.13 18.10
N ALA A 320 19.20 -3.28 18.67
CA ALA A 320 18.83 -1.99 18.10
C ALA A 320 19.67 -0.89 18.75
N SER A 321 19.89 0.22 18.03
CA SER A 321 20.63 1.38 18.57
C SER A 321 20.04 2.72 18.14
N GLY A 322 20.33 3.77 18.91
CA GLY A 322 19.84 5.12 18.68
C GLY A 322 18.31 5.17 18.72
N ALA A 323 17.69 5.87 17.77
CA ALA A 323 16.24 5.99 17.66
C ALA A 323 15.50 4.65 17.49
N GLU A 324 16.14 3.66 16.88
CA GLU A 324 15.49 2.40 16.54
C GLU A 324 15.18 1.55 17.76
N VAL A 325 15.72 1.87 18.94
CA VAL A 325 15.38 1.19 20.21
C VAL A 325 13.90 1.36 20.58
N LEU A 326 13.23 2.40 20.10
CA LEU A 326 11.82 2.65 20.40
C LEU A 326 10.90 1.55 19.85
N TYR A 327 11.26 0.94 18.72
CA TYR A 327 10.49 -0.15 18.12
C TYR A 327 10.46 -1.42 19.00
N PRO A 328 11.59 -2.08 19.32
CA PRO A 328 11.58 -3.28 20.12
C PRO A 328 11.09 -3.04 21.55
N LEU A 329 11.31 -1.85 22.13
CA LEU A 329 10.71 -1.49 23.42
C LEU A 329 9.18 -1.47 23.37
N THR A 330 8.60 -0.97 22.27
CA THR A 330 7.14 -0.97 22.07
C THR A 330 6.61 -2.38 21.88
N LEU A 331 7.28 -3.19 21.06
CA LEU A 331 6.92 -4.58 20.83
C LEU A 331 6.94 -5.38 22.12
N ASP A 332 7.97 -5.19 22.95
CA ASP A 332 8.12 -5.90 24.21
C ASP A 332 7.04 -5.50 25.23
N GLU A 333 6.70 -4.21 25.35
CA GLU A 333 5.56 -3.76 26.19
C GLU A 333 4.23 -4.40 25.74
N VAL A 334 4.03 -4.63 24.44
CA VAL A 334 2.83 -5.33 23.94
C VAL A 334 2.87 -6.81 24.29
N LEU A 335 3.99 -7.50 24.03
CA LEU A 335 4.14 -8.92 24.29
C LEU A 335 4.06 -9.26 25.78
N GLU A 336 4.63 -8.43 26.65
CA GLU A 336 4.63 -8.62 28.11
C GLU A 336 3.24 -8.48 28.74
N ARG A 337 2.34 -7.72 28.11
CA ARG A 337 0.95 -7.61 28.56
C ARG A 337 0.09 -8.82 28.19
N GLY A 338 0.59 -9.74 27.35
CA GLY A 338 -0.02 -11.04 27.07
C GLY A 338 -1.50 -10.92 26.70
N ASP A 339 -2.36 -11.65 27.42
CA ASP A 339 -3.82 -11.68 27.21
C ASP A 339 -4.48 -10.30 27.21
N GLU A 340 -3.88 -9.30 27.87
CA GLU A 340 -4.44 -7.95 27.86
C GLU A 340 -4.38 -7.29 26.48
N LEU A 341 -3.34 -7.55 25.68
CA LEU A 341 -3.16 -7.03 24.33
C LEU A 341 -3.10 -8.14 23.28
N ALA A 342 -3.82 -9.24 23.52
CA ALA A 342 -3.96 -10.33 22.55
C ALA A 342 -4.40 -9.78 21.18
N GLY A 343 -3.83 -10.29 20.09
CA GLY A 343 -4.17 -9.90 18.73
C GLY A 343 -3.67 -8.51 18.27
N VAL A 344 -3.03 -7.72 19.13
CA VAL A 344 -2.43 -6.43 18.72
C VAL A 344 -1.18 -6.69 17.88
N ARG A 345 -1.19 -6.23 16.61
CA ARG A 345 -0.03 -6.32 15.72
C ARG A 345 0.80 -5.05 15.83
N VAL A 346 2.13 -5.20 15.90
CA VAL A 346 3.07 -4.07 15.97
C VAL A 346 3.95 -4.04 14.71
N VAL A 347 3.84 -2.96 13.94
CA VAL A 347 4.59 -2.77 12.70
C VAL A 347 5.68 -1.71 12.85
N ASN A 348 6.85 -1.98 12.24
CA ASN A 348 7.97 -1.06 12.22
C ASN A 348 7.71 0.08 11.22
N GLY A 349 7.43 1.27 11.73
CA GLY A 349 7.21 2.48 10.94
C GLY A 349 8.50 3.24 10.61
N PHE A 350 9.64 2.95 11.25
CA PHE A 350 10.94 3.49 10.82
C PHE A 350 11.32 3.05 9.40
N ALA A 351 10.74 1.94 8.93
CA ALA A 351 10.94 1.36 7.61
C ALA A 351 10.28 2.15 6.47
N ASN A 352 9.39 3.10 6.75
CA ASN A 352 8.52 3.69 5.72
C ASN A 352 9.23 4.40 4.57
N GLN A 353 10.40 4.98 4.82
CA GLN A 353 11.17 5.77 3.84
C GLN A 353 12.54 5.16 3.53
N ARG A 354 12.78 3.93 3.99
CA ARG A 354 14.07 3.25 3.91
C ARG A 354 13.93 1.93 3.16
N PRO A 355 14.82 1.59 2.22
CA PRO A 355 14.67 0.35 1.47
C PRO A 355 15.27 -0.88 2.18
N TRP A 356 16.04 -0.72 3.27
CA TRP A 356 16.84 -1.81 3.87
C TRP A 356 16.08 -2.75 4.79
N ASP A 357 15.01 -2.28 5.45
CA ASP A 357 14.18 -3.12 6.30
C ASP A 357 13.58 -4.29 5.50
N ASN A 358 13.70 -5.51 6.04
CA ASN A 358 13.30 -6.74 5.35
C ASN A 358 12.88 -7.84 6.33
N GLY A 359 12.26 -8.89 5.79
CA GLY A 359 11.75 -10.00 6.58
C GLY A 359 12.83 -10.85 7.26
N THR A 360 14.02 -11.00 6.68
CA THR A 360 15.10 -11.80 7.31
C THR A 360 15.67 -11.16 8.58
N GLN A 361 15.57 -9.84 8.69
CA GLN A 361 16.09 -9.08 9.83
C GLN A 361 15.02 -8.68 10.84
N ALA A 362 13.75 -8.98 10.59
CA ALA A 362 12.61 -8.66 11.44
C ALA A 362 12.81 -9.08 12.90
N TRP A 363 12.47 -8.20 13.85
CA TRP A 363 12.60 -8.50 15.27
C TRP A 363 11.67 -9.68 15.66
N PRO A 364 12.06 -10.57 16.60
CA PRO A 364 11.16 -11.63 17.04
C PRO A 364 9.81 -11.08 17.53
N GLY A 365 8.70 -11.55 16.96
CA GLY A 365 7.35 -11.03 17.26
C GLY A 365 6.92 -9.81 16.44
N GLN A 366 7.79 -9.29 15.56
CA GLN A 366 7.42 -8.25 14.60
C GLN A 366 6.36 -8.77 13.62
N HIS A 367 5.26 -8.02 13.50
CA HIS A 367 4.15 -8.41 12.63
C HIS A 367 4.27 -7.84 11.21
N GLY A 368 5.02 -6.75 11.04
CA GLY A 368 5.13 -6.07 9.75
C GLY A 368 6.12 -4.91 9.76
N PHE A 369 6.31 -4.31 8.60
CA PHE A 369 7.00 -3.04 8.41
C PHE A 369 6.24 -2.23 7.37
N SER A 370 6.22 -0.90 7.53
CA SER A 370 5.47 -0.04 6.62
C SER A 370 6.32 0.59 5.52
N ARG A 371 5.66 1.05 4.46
CA ARG A 371 6.21 1.80 3.32
C ARG A 371 5.32 3.01 3.01
N HIS A 372 5.92 4.18 2.79
CA HIS A 372 5.22 5.42 2.45
C HIS A 372 5.57 5.84 1.02
N TYR A 373 4.79 5.32 0.08
CA TYR A 373 5.07 5.45 -1.35
C TYR A 373 3.97 6.28 -2.02
N TYR A 374 4.15 7.58 -1.99
CA TYR A 374 3.25 8.55 -2.64
C TYR A 374 3.45 8.57 -4.14
N THR A 375 2.35 8.77 -4.86
CA THR A 375 2.36 8.96 -6.31
C THR A 375 1.67 10.27 -6.64
N GLY A 376 1.72 10.69 -7.89
CA GLY A 376 1.07 11.92 -8.33
C GLY A 376 1.70 12.42 -9.62
N TRP A 377 1.28 13.61 -10.02
CA TRP A 377 1.98 14.37 -11.04
C TRP A 377 2.70 15.53 -10.37
N GLU A 378 4.00 15.62 -10.58
CA GLU A 378 4.83 16.75 -10.14
C GLU A 378 5.68 17.22 -11.34
N PRO A 379 5.74 18.54 -11.61
CA PRO A 379 6.62 19.09 -12.64
C PRO A 379 8.05 18.58 -12.45
N GLU A 380 8.71 18.24 -13.56
CA GLU A 380 10.10 17.73 -13.62
C GLU A 380 10.30 16.33 -13.00
N ARG A 381 9.82 16.07 -11.78
CA ARG A 381 10.00 14.78 -11.09
C ARG A 381 9.24 13.63 -11.74
N SER A 382 8.07 13.90 -12.32
CA SER A 382 7.30 12.89 -13.04
C SER A 382 7.82 12.64 -14.45
N ILE A 383 8.69 13.47 -15.01
CA ILE A 383 9.16 13.34 -16.40
C ILE A 383 10.42 12.48 -16.42
N ILE A 384 10.39 11.33 -17.09
CA ILE A 384 11.58 10.51 -17.34
C ILE A 384 12.09 10.87 -18.73
N ASN A 385 13.34 11.34 -18.82
CA ASN A 385 14.05 11.56 -20.08
C ASN A 385 15.57 11.56 -19.82
N ALA A 386 16.38 11.64 -20.88
CA ALA A 386 17.84 11.62 -20.78
C ALA A 386 18.43 12.84 -20.05
N ASP A 387 17.71 13.96 -20.01
CA ASP A 387 18.17 15.21 -19.39
C ASP A 387 17.77 15.31 -17.91
N ASN A 388 16.92 14.42 -17.41
CA ASN A 388 16.48 14.44 -16.02
C ASN A 388 17.59 13.89 -15.10
N PRO A 389 18.19 14.70 -14.20
CA PRO A 389 19.26 14.25 -13.32
C PRO A 389 18.84 13.17 -12.31
N LEU A 390 17.53 12.96 -12.09
CA LEU A 390 17.01 11.88 -11.26
C LEU A 390 17.09 10.51 -11.97
N VAL A 391 17.22 10.50 -13.29
CA VAL A 391 17.44 9.27 -14.07
C VAL A 391 18.93 8.94 -14.03
N ARG A 392 19.31 7.96 -13.20
CA ARG A 392 20.68 7.44 -13.15
C ARG A 392 20.99 6.58 -14.37
N ALA A 393 21.31 7.24 -15.49
CA ALA A 393 21.62 6.60 -16.76
C ALA A 393 22.76 5.56 -16.63
N ASP A 394 23.79 5.83 -15.84
CA ASP A 394 24.92 4.91 -15.58
C ASP A 394 24.52 3.61 -14.84
N ARG A 395 23.27 3.54 -14.33
CA ARG A 395 22.69 2.41 -13.61
C ARG A 395 21.40 1.91 -14.26
N LEU A 396 21.11 2.34 -15.48
CA LEU A 396 19.93 1.92 -16.21
C LEU A 396 20.23 0.63 -16.99
N LEU A 397 19.46 -0.40 -16.70
CA LEU A 397 19.47 -1.65 -17.44
C LEU A 397 18.62 -1.52 -18.71
N ASP A 398 19.14 -2.04 -19.82
CA ASP A 398 18.40 -2.21 -21.05
C ASP A 398 17.43 -3.42 -20.99
N ALA A 399 16.76 -3.76 -22.09
CA ALA A 399 15.82 -4.88 -22.14
C ALA A 399 16.49 -6.26 -21.97
N ASP A 400 17.80 -6.36 -22.25
CA ASP A 400 18.60 -7.57 -22.07
C ASP A 400 19.13 -7.70 -20.63
N GLY A 401 18.95 -6.66 -19.79
CA GLY A 401 19.40 -6.63 -18.41
C GLY A 401 20.84 -6.14 -18.24
N GLU A 402 21.41 -5.53 -19.29
CA GLU A 402 22.79 -5.08 -19.33
C GLU A 402 22.90 -3.56 -19.17
N ILE A 403 24.06 -3.09 -18.71
CA ILE A 403 24.35 -1.66 -18.61
C ILE A 403 25.01 -1.21 -19.92
N ALA A 404 24.37 -0.28 -20.63
CA ALA A 404 24.98 0.34 -21.80
C ALA A 404 25.87 1.53 -21.42
N ALA A 405 26.97 1.71 -22.17
CA ALA A 405 27.85 2.87 -22.02
C ALA A 405 27.16 4.21 -22.37
N ALA A 406 26.14 4.15 -23.24
CA ALA A 406 25.29 5.27 -23.63
C ALA A 406 23.84 4.77 -23.70
N PRO A 407 23.12 4.76 -22.57
CA PRO A 407 21.77 4.21 -22.52
C PRO A 407 20.78 5.12 -23.25
N TYR A 408 19.83 4.50 -23.95
CA TYR A 408 18.67 5.22 -24.47
C TYR A 408 17.59 5.33 -23.38
N VAL A 409 17.08 6.53 -23.18
CA VAL A 409 16.02 6.83 -22.19
C VAL A 409 14.81 7.36 -22.93
N PRO A 410 13.73 6.58 -23.11
CA PRO A 410 12.53 7.05 -23.78
C PRO A 410 11.85 8.13 -22.92
N GLU A 411 11.49 9.26 -23.53
CA GLU A 411 10.78 10.34 -22.86
C GLU A 411 9.35 9.92 -22.52
N HIS A 412 8.98 9.99 -21.24
CA HIS A 412 7.61 9.72 -20.80
C HIS A 412 7.29 10.33 -19.44
N THR A 413 6.01 10.39 -19.09
CA THR A 413 5.54 10.81 -17.76
C THR A 413 5.21 9.58 -16.91
N MET A 414 5.70 9.58 -15.67
CA MET A 414 5.40 8.64 -14.59
C MET A 414 4.46 9.34 -13.60
N ALA A 415 3.16 9.32 -13.92
CA ALA A 415 2.09 9.84 -13.07
C ALA A 415 0.98 8.79 -12.94
N PHE A 416 1.24 7.75 -12.14
CA PHE A 416 0.34 6.61 -11.97
C PHE A 416 0.58 5.88 -10.63
N PRO A 417 -0.44 5.22 -10.07
CA PRO A 417 -0.37 4.65 -8.72
C PRO A 417 0.59 3.45 -8.60
N GLU A 418 0.80 2.69 -9.67
CA GLU A 418 1.67 1.52 -9.69
C GLU A 418 3.16 1.85 -9.89
N SER A 419 3.54 3.13 -9.99
CA SER A 419 4.93 3.54 -10.29
C SER A 419 6.00 2.94 -9.35
N TRP A 420 5.66 2.68 -8.08
CA TRP A 420 6.55 2.01 -7.12
C TRP A 420 6.69 0.49 -7.31
N TYR A 421 5.99 -0.07 -8.28
CA TYR A 421 6.07 -1.46 -8.69
C TYR A 421 6.91 -1.65 -9.96
N TYR A 422 7.32 -0.55 -10.58
CA TYR A 422 8.27 -0.51 -11.68
C TYR A 422 9.67 -0.26 -11.15
N ALA A 423 10.68 -0.72 -11.90
CA ALA A 423 12.08 -0.55 -11.53
C ALA A 423 12.65 0.83 -11.94
N TYR A 424 11.84 1.87 -12.01
CA TYR A 424 12.28 3.20 -12.44
C TYR A 424 13.29 3.87 -11.50
N ARG A 425 13.33 3.40 -10.25
CA ARG A 425 14.19 3.90 -9.19
C ARG A 425 14.68 2.73 -8.34
N THR A 426 15.68 3.01 -7.50
CA THR A 426 16.25 1.99 -6.62
C THR A 426 15.22 1.47 -5.63
N GLU A 427 14.38 2.33 -5.07
CA GLU A 427 13.33 1.98 -4.13
C GLU A 427 12.05 1.55 -4.88
N TYR A 428 11.84 0.25 -5.05
CA TYR A 428 10.58 -0.31 -5.55
C TYR A 428 10.11 -1.44 -4.63
N ILE A 429 8.80 -1.49 -4.36
CA ILE A 429 8.22 -2.31 -3.29
C ILE A 429 8.21 -3.81 -3.63
N VAL A 430 8.24 -4.15 -4.93
CA VAL A 430 8.05 -5.54 -5.37
C VAL A 430 9.10 -6.49 -4.79
N ARG A 431 10.31 -6.01 -4.48
CA ARG A 431 11.34 -6.84 -3.82
C ARG A 431 10.83 -7.45 -2.52
N ASP A 432 10.02 -6.73 -1.75
CA ASP A 432 9.45 -7.23 -0.51
C ASP A 432 8.14 -8.02 -0.72
N LEU A 433 7.54 -7.94 -1.92
CA LEU A 433 6.21 -8.49 -2.20
C LEU A 433 6.21 -9.75 -3.05
N GLN A 434 7.25 -9.97 -3.84
CA GLN A 434 7.36 -11.15 -4.68
C GLN A 434 7.51 -12.42 -3.84
N PRO A 435 6.95 -13.57 -4.28
CA PRO A 435 6.90 -14.77 -3.45
C PRO A 435 8.22 -15.56 -3.41
N PHE A 436 9.31 -15.04 -3.96
CA PHE A 436 10.61 -15.72 -4.05
C PHE A 436 11.75 -14.68 -4.03
N PRO A 437 12.97 -15.06 -3.61
CA PRO A 437 14.10 -14.14 -3.56
C PRO A 437 14.50 -13.68 -4.96
N GLY A 438 14.90 -12.40 -5.04
CA GLY A 438 15.50 -11.82 -6.23
C GLY A 438 17.01 -11.63 -6.12
N PRO A 439 17.61 -10.77 -6.96
CA PRO A 439 19.00 -10.37 -6.82
C PRO A 439 19.36 -9.80 -5.43
N TRP A 440 18.37 -9.29 -4.69
CA TRP A 440 18.52 -8.88 -3.30
C TRP A 440 17.86 -9.90 -2.36
N GLY A 441 18.53 -11.05 -2.17
CA GLY A 441 17.92 -12.28 -1.63
C GLY A 441 17.36 -12.23 -0.20
N GLN A 442 17.55 -11.15 0.54
CA GLN A 442 16.92 -10.94 1.85
C GLN A 442 15.52 -10.32 1.76
N HIS A 443 15.13 -9.87 0.57
CA HIS A 443 13.85 -9.22 0.30
C HIS A 443 12.97 -10.14 -0.54
N TYR A 444 11.86 -10.59 0.04
CA TYR A 444 10.75 -11.29 -0.60
C TYR A 444 9.61 -11.46 0.43
N ARG A 445 8.40 -11.74 -0.05
CA ARG A 445 7.17 -11.84 0.76
C ARG A 445 7.27 -12.79 1.94
N TYR A 446 8.02 -13.87 1.77
CA TYR A 446 8.17 -14.94 2.75
C TYR A 446 9.51 -14.89 3.47
N ALA A 447 10.27 -13.80 3.35
CA ALA A 447 11.50 -13.61 4.11
C ALA A 447 11.19 -13.57 5.61
N HIS A 448 11.97 -14.29 6.42
CA HIS A 448 11.76 -14.39 7.87
C HIS A 448 13.09 -14.72 8.56
N PRO A 449 13.24 -14.48 9.88
CA PRO A 449 14.51 -14.65 10.60
C PRO A 449 14.89 -16.11 10.93
N GLY A 450 14.25 -17.10 10.31
CA GLY A 450 14.45 -18.53 10.58
C GLY A 450 13.34 -19.23 11.38
N ASP A 451 12.30 -18.50 11.79
CA ASP A 451 11.18 -18.95 12.63
C ASP A 451 9.88 -19.32 11.89
N GLY A 452 9.87 -19.25 10.56
CA GLY A 452 8.71 -19.44 9.72
C GLY A 452 7.64 -18.35 9.78
N ARG A 453 7.93 -17.18 10.35
CA ARG A 453 6.96 -16.10 10.54
C ARG A 453 7.39 -14.86 9.75
N PRO A 454 7.04 -14.77 8.46
CA PRO A 454 7.36 -13.60 7.67
C PRO A 454 6.54 -12.40 8.16
N PRO A 455 7.15 -11.23 8.37
CA PRO A 455 6.40 -10.01 8.65
C PRO A 455 5.64 -9.56 7.40
N GLY A 456 4.47 -8.96 7.61
CA GLY A 456 3.69 -8.33 6.54
C GLY A 456 4.33 -7.05 6.01
N VAL A 457 4.15 -6.79 4.71
CA VAL A 457 4.47 -5.49 4.11
C VAL A 457 3.21 -4.63 4.11
N TRP A 458 3.26 -3.50 4.81
CA TRP A 458 2.14 -2.59 4.96
C TRP A 458 2.42 -1.29 4.21
N MET A 459 1.37 -0.68 3.65
CA MET A 459 1.45 0.69 3.13
C MET A 459 0.57 1.57 4.00
N THR A 460 1.11 2.06 5.12
CA THR A 460 0.36 2.81 6.15
C THR A 460 0.10 4.26 5.75
N GLU A 461 0.70 4.71 4.64
CA GLU A 461 0.41 6.00 4.03
C GLU A 461 0.74 5.99 2.53
N THR A 462 -0.26 6.15 1.68
CA THR A 462 -0.08 6.32 0.23
C THR A 462 -1.30 7.00 -0.36
N ASN A 463 -1.14 7.75 -1.45
CA ASN A 463 -2.26 8.18 -2.29
C ASN A 463 -1.70 8.79 -3.59
N PHE A 464 -2.58 9.15 -4.52
CA PHE A 464 -2.27 9.95 -5.69
C PHE A 464 -2.41 11.45 -5.36
N TYR A 465 -1.28 12.15 -5.21
CA TYR A 465 -1.22 13.58 -4.93
C TYR A 465 -1.61 14.39 -6.18
N ARG A 466 -2.57 15.29 -6.01
CA ARG A 466 -3.20 16.05 -7.11
C ARG A 466 -2.85 17.52 -7.14
N GLU A 467 -2.21 18.09 -6.11
CA GLU A 467 -2.09 19.55 -5.98
C GLU A 467 -1.31 20.22 -7.13
N PRO A 468 -0.16 19.69 -7.58
CA PRO A 468 0.57 20.33 -8.67
C PRO A 468 -0.23 20.32 -9.97
N LEU A 469 -0.93 19.21 -10.25
CA LEU A 469 -1.84 19.12 -11.40
C LEU A 469 -3.00 20.12 -11.26
N ALA A 470 -3.60 20.21 -10.08
CA ALA A 470 -4.70 21.12 -9.80
C ALA A 470 -4.30 22.58 -10.04
N ARG A 471 -3.11 22.99 -9.56
CA ARG A 471 -2.57 24.34 -9.78
C ARG A 471 -2.37 24.65 -11.25
N ARG A 472 -1.76 23.72 -11.99
CA ARG A 472 -1.56 23.87 -13.44
C ARG A 472 -2.90 24.03 -14.18
N LEU A 473 -3.85 23.13 -13.92
CA LEU A 473 -5.15 23.15 -14.61
C LEU A 473 -5.98 24.37 -14.23
N ALA A 474 -5.94 24.81 -12.98
CA ALA A 474 -6.61 26.03 -12.53
C ALA A 474 -6.04 27.27 -13.24
N GLU A 475 -4.72 27.35 -13.39
CA GLU A 475 -4.06 28.42 -14.13
C GLU A 475 -4.43 28.40 -15.62
N GLU A 476 -4.31 27.23 -16.28
CA GLU A 476 -4.66 27.04 -17.69
C GLU A 476 -6.14 27.34 -17.98
N ALA A 477 -7.05 26.96 -17.07
CA ALA A 477 -8.49 27.21 -17.18
C ALA A 477 -8.91 28.60 -16.68
N GLN A 478 -8.01 29.36 -16.03
CA GLN A 478 -8.29 30.65 -15.40
C GLN A 478 -9.40 30.59 -14.32
N VAL A 479 -9.38 29.56 -13.49
CA VAL A 479 -10.34 29.35 -12.38
C VAL A 479 -9.65 29.30 -11.01
N GLY A 480 -10.42 29.40 -9.93
CA GLY A 480 -9.93 29.19 -8.56
C GLY A 480 -9.66 27.72 -8.25
N LEU A 481 -8.83 27.44 -7.24
CA LEU A 481 -8.59 26.06 -6.76
C LEU A 481 -9.83 25.43 -6.09
N ASP A 482 -10.82 26.24 -5.74
CA ASP A 482 -12.12 25.88 -5.18
C ASP A 482 -13.22 25.72 -6.24
N ALA A 483 -12.87 25.79 -7.53
CA ALA A 483 -13.83 25.65 -8.63
C ALA A 483 -14.48 24.24 -8.64
N PRO A 484 -15.83 24.12 -8.64
CA PRO A 484 -16.52 22.84 -8.60
C PRO A 484 -16.15 21.89 -9.75
N GLU A 485 -15.95 22.40 -10.95
CA GLU A 485 -15.54 21.64 -12.12
C GLU A 485 -14.12 21.06 -11.99
N LEU A 486 -13.20 21.79 -11.35
CA LEU A 486 -11.86 21.31 -11.04
C LEU A 486 -11.94 20.18 -9.99
N ALA A 487 -12.70 20.38 -8.92
CA ALA A 487 -12.93 19.35 -7.91
C ALA A 487 -13.54 18.08 -8.52
N ALA A 488 -14.55 18.23 -9.40
CA ALA A 488 -15.18 17.11 -10.11
C ALA A 488 -14.18 16.34 -10.98
N LEU A 489 -13.34 17.03 -11.77
CA LEU A 489 -12.26 16.41 -12.53
C LEU A 489 -11.31 15.62 -11.61
N LEU A 490 -10.82 16.27 -10.56
CA LEU A 490 -9.81 15.69 -9.67
C LEU A 490 -10.35 14.47 -8.92
N HIS A 491 -11.61 14.46 -8.49
CA HIS A 491 -12.25 13.27 -7.92
C HIS A 491 -12.54 12.20 -8.98
N GLY A 492 -12.81 12.57 -10.23
CA GLY A 492 -12.89 11.62 -11.35
C GLY A 492 -11.56 10.91 -11.59
N LEU A 493 -10.45 11.65 -11.63
CA LEU A 493 -9.10 11.07 -11.72
C LEU A 493 -8.75 10.23 -10.49
N ALA A 494 -9.11 10.70 -9.29
CA ALA A 494 -8.86 9.95 -8.06
C ALA A 494 -9.68 8.66 -7.96
N THR A 495 -10.87 8.60 -8.58
CA THR A 495 -11.69 7.37 -8.61
C THR A 495 -10.94 6.25 -9.31
N LYS A 496 -10.34 6.50 -10.49
CA LYS A 496 -9.54 5.47 -11.17
C LYS A 496 -8.28 5.11 -10.40
N THR A 497 -7.55 6.08 -9.84
CA THR A 497 -6.30 5.78 -9.12
C THR A 497 -6.56 5.06 -7.80
N THR A 498 -7.62 5.40 -7.06
CA THR A 498 -8.01 4.68 -5.83
C THR A 498 -8.32 3.20 -6.09
N LEU A 499 -9.12 2.89 -7.13
CA LEU A 499 -9.42 1.49 -7.48
C LEU A 499 -8.16 0.73 -7.87
N ARG A 500 -7.26 1.36 -8.64
CA ARG A 500 -5.96 0.79 -9.02
C ARG A 500 -5.09 0.53 -7.81
N THR A 501 -4.89 1.52 -6.93
CA THR A 501 -4.06 1.41 -5.73
C THR A 501 -4.52 0.25 -4.86
N TYR A 502 -5.80 0.19 -4.47
CA TYR A 502 -6.26 -0.91 -3.60
C TYR A 502 -6.12 -2.28 -4.26
N LEU A 503 -6.66 -2.45 -5.46
CA LEU A 503 -6.69 -3.76 -6.09
C LEU A 503 -5.27 -4.25 -6.42
N PHE A 504 -4.47 -3.40 -7.06
CA PHE A 504 -3.14 -3.77 -7.53
C PHE A 504 -2.20 -4.07 -6.37
N SER A 505 -2.12 -3.16 -5.38
CA SER A 505 -1.20 -3.32 -4.26
C SER A 505 -1.53 -4.55 -3.41
N VAL A 506 -2.80 -4.76 -3.09
CA VAL A 506 -3.23 -5.90 -2.27
C VAL A 506 -3.03 -7.21 -3.03
N HIS A 507 -3.36 -7.25 -4.32
CA HIS A 507 -3.11 -8.42 -5.15
C HIS A 507 -1.61 -8.72 -5.27
N LYS A 508 -0.75 -7.70 -5.34
CA LYS A 508 0.71 -7.91 -5.40
C LYS A 508 1.32 -8.28 -4.07
N GLY A 509 0.59 -8.21 -2.96
CA GLY A 509 1.00 -8.82 -1.69
C GLY A 509 1.09 -7.85 -0.53
N VAL A 510 0.75 -6.57 -0.71
CA VAL A 510 0.57 -5.65 0.41
C VAL A 510 -0.54 -6.20 1.31
N GLU A 511 -0.28 -6.31 2.61
CA GLU A 511 -1.20 -6.92 3.56
C GLU A 511 -2.27 -5.93 4.04
N ALA A 512 -1.88 -4.69 4.29
CA ALA A 512 -2.78 -3.60 4.66
C ALA A 512 -2.35 -2.31 3.96
N LEU A 513 -3.30 -1.60 3.35
CA LEU A 513 -3.04 -0.38 2.59
C LEU A 513 -3.94 0.74 3.09
N TYR A 514 -3.33 1.89 3.41
CA TYR A 514 -4.00 3.04 3.98
C TYR A 514 -3.86 4.24 3.04
N LEU A 515 -4.98 4.66 2.47
CA LEU A 515 -4.99 5.93 1.73
C LEU A 515 -4.73 7.09 2.70
N TYR A 516 -3.89 8.05 2.31
CA TYR A 516 -3.40 9.14 3.18
C TYR A 516 -4.49 9.81 4.04
N ALA A 517 -5.64 10.18 3.45
CA ALA A 517 -6.67 10.92 4.19
C ALA A 517 -8.09 10.65 3.71
N ALA A 518 -8.99 10.40 4.66
CA ALA A 518 -10.43 10.55 4.47
C ALA A 518 -10.77 12.00 4.11
N LYS A 519 -10.20 12.97 4.85
CA LYS A 519 -10.41 14.41 4.63
C LYS A 519 -9.09 15.11 4.33
N GLY A 520 -8.88 15.54 3.10
CA GLY A 520 -7.59 16.12 2.67
C GLY A 520 -7.69 17.32 1.75
N GLY A 521 -8.90 17.80 1.45
CA GLY A 521 -9.16 18.81 0.42
C GLY A 521 -9.26 18.21 -0.98
N ASP A 522 -10.13 18.82 -1.81
CA ASP A 522 -10.47 18.33 -3.17
C ASP A 522 -9.25 18.32 -4.12
N THR A 523 -8.29 19.21 -3.89
CA THR A 523 -7.09 19.36 -4.73
C THR A 523 -5.90 18.50 -4.30
N ARG A 524 -6.00 17.79 -3.16
CA ARG A 524 -4.88 17.04 -2.57
C ARG A 524 -5.25 15.57 -2.43
N PHE A 525 -5.15 15.03 -1.22
CA PHE A 525 -5.30 13.61 -0.90
C PHE A 525 -6.71 13.22 -0.43
N GLY A 526 -7.67 14.16 -0.36
CA GLY A 526 -9.01 13.85 0.15
C GLY A 526 -9.73 12.80 -0.69
N VAL A 527 -10.17 11.71 -0.04
CA VAL A 527 -11.04 10.69 -0.66
C VAL A 527 -12.50 11.14 -0.61
N LEU A 528 -12.96 11.70 0.51
CA LEU A 528 -14.26 12.36 0.61
C LEU A 528 -14.13 13.82 0.13
N PRO A 529 -15.04 14.31 -0.72
CA PRO A 529 -15.04 15.71 -1.15
C PRO A 529 -15.31 16.69 0.00
N ASP A 530 -14.82 17.93 -0.10
CA ASP A 530 -15.10 19.00 0.86
C ASP A 530 -16.61 19.33 0.93
N ALA A 531 -17.34 19.08 -0.15
CA ALA A 531 -18.80 19.17 -0.22
C ALA A 531 -19.51 18.24 0.80
N PHE A 532 -18.97 17.04 1.05
CA PHE A 532 -19.49 16.11 2.06
C PHE A 532 -19.43 16.74 3.46
N PHE A 533 -18.26 17.25 3.85
CA PHE A 533 -18.06 17.85 5.17
C PHE A 533 -18.83 19.16 5.34
N THR A 534 -18.98 19.93 4.26
CA THR A 534 -19.81 21.14 4.23
C THR A 534 -21.28 20.82 4.44
N ALA A 535 -21.81 19.81 3.72
CA ALA A 535 -23.19 19.35 3.90
C ALA A 535 -23.40 18.76 5.30
N LEU A 536 -22.44 17.98 5.80
CA LEU A 536 -22.47 17.39 7.13
C LEU A 536 -22.55 18.47 8.22
N ALA A 537 -21.73 19.51 8.14
CA ALA A 537 -21.78 20.63 9.08
C ALA A 537 -23.10 21.42 9.00
N ALA A 538 -23.69 21.55 7.80
CA ALA A 538 -24.98 22.22 7.61
C ALA A 538 -26.17 21.42 8.18
N ASP A 539 -26.02 20.11 8.31
CA ASP A 539 -27.05 19.18 8.81
C ASP A 539 -26.74 18.72 10.27
N ASP A 540 -26.12 19.59 11.07
CA ASP A 540 -25.75 19.33 12.47
C ASP A 540 -24.96 18.03 12.68
N TYR A 541 -24.07 17.73 11.74
CA TYR A 541 -23.23 16.52 11.70
C TYR A 541 -24.00 15.20 11.63
N ARG A 542 -25.21 15.22 11.07
CA ARG A 542 -26.01 14.01 10.83
C ARG A 542 -25.88 13.54 9.39
N LEU A 543 -25.74 12.23 9.20
CA LEU A 543 -25.69 11.61 7.88
C LEU A 543 -27.09 11.52 7.24
N THR A 544 -27.61 12.65 6.73
CA THR A 544 -28.90 12.71 6.03
C THR A 544 -28.78 12.22 4.58
N ALA A 545 -29.91 12.07 3.88
CA ALA A 545 -29.92 11.75 2.45
C ALA A 545 -29.18 12.80 1.60
N ARG A 546 -29.20 14.08 2.01
CA ARG A 546 -28.46 15.15 1.35
C ARG A 546 -26.96 14.95 1.53
N VAL A 547 -26.50 14.71 2.76
CA VAL A 547 -25.08 14.46 3.05
C VAL A 547 -24.58 13.22 2.31
N ARG A 548 -25.39 12.15 2.26
CA ARG A 548 -25.08 10.92 1.51
C ARG A 548 -24.90 11.13 0.00
N ALA A 549 -25.55 12.13 -0.58
CA ALA A 549 -25.37 12.45 -1.99
C ALA A 549 -23.97 12.99 -2.31
N GLU A 550 -23.25 13.51 -1.30
CA GLU A 550 -21.96 14.20 -1.45
C GLU A 550 -20.73 13.33 -1.18
N ILE A 551 -20.89 12.01 -0.94
CA ILE A 551 -19.77 11.10 -0.61
C ILE A 551 -18.71 10.97 -1.72
N GLY A 552 -19.02 11.45 -2.93
CA GLY A 552 -18.11 11.48 -4.06
C GLY A 552 -17.98 10.14 -4.81
N PRO A 553 -17.38 10.19 -6.02
CA PRO A 553 -17.31 9.04 -6.92
C PRO A 553 -16.33 7.95 -6.45
N GLN A 554 -15.30 8.30 -5.66
CA GLN A 554 -14.33 7.35 -5.12
C GLN A 554 -15.02 6.31 -4.22
N LEU A 555 -15.75 6.75 -3.19
CA LEU A 555 -16.47 5.84 -2.28
C LEU A 555 -17.59 5.08 -2.99
N GLN A 556 -18.29 5.71 -3.94
CA GLN A 556 -19.33 5.04 -4.72
C GLN A 556 -18.77 3.86 -5.53
N ALA A 557 -17.64 4.06 -6.22
CA ALA A 557 -17.00 3.00 -6.97
C ALA A 557 -16.45 1.89 -6.06
N MET A 558 -15.88 2.25 -4.90
CA MET A 558 -15.43 1.28 -3.89
C MET A 558 -16.58 0.44 -3.32
N ALA A 559 -17.69 1.07 -2.95
CA ALA A 559 -18.88 0.38 -2.44
C ALA A 559 -19.42 -0.64 -3.46
N ARG A 560 -19.39 -0.30 -4.76
CA ARG A 560 -19.76 -1.23 -5.83
C ARG A 560 -18.80 -2.41 -5.96
N VAL A 561 -17.50 -2.19 -5.77
CA VAL A 561 -16.51 -3.28 -5.75
C VAL A 561 -16.71 -4.17 -4.52
N ASP A 562 -16.88 -3.60 -3.33
CA ASP A 562 -17.16 -4.40 -2.13
C ASP A 562 -18.45 -5.23 -2.30
N ALA A 563 -19.52 -4.64 -2.82
CA ALA A 563 -20.78 -5.34 -3.09
C ALA A 563 -20.62 -6.46 -4.14
N LEU A 564 -19.79 -6.27 -5.18
CA LEU A 564 -19.49 -7.31 -6.17
C LEU A 564 -18.79 -8.52 -5.53
N LEU A 565 -17.93 -8.25 -4.56
CA LEU A 565 -17.04 -9.21 -3.91
C LEU A 565 -17.63 -9.84 -2.65
N GLU A 566 -18.65 -9.22 -2.06
CA GLU A 566 -19.31 -9.64 -0.82
C GLU A 566 -19.74 -11.11 -0.79
N PRO A 567 -20.30 -11.68 -1.88
CA PRO A 567 -20.78 -13.07 -1.87
C PRO A 567 -19.68 -14.14 -1.84
N GLY A 568 -18.39 -13.75 -1.80
CA GLY A 568 -17.31 -14.71 -1.77
C GLY A 568 -17.05 -15.31 -0.38
N GLU A 569 -16.53 -16.53 -0.39
CA GLU A 569 -16.21 -17.36 0.75
C GLU A 569 -14.72 -17.27 1.11
N SER A 570 -14.36 -17.67 2.33
CA SER A 570 -12.95 -17.82 2.71
C SER A 570 -12.37 -19.09 2.09
N ILE A 571 -11.28 -18.94 1.31
CA ILE A 571 -10.62 -20.04 0.62
C ILE A 571 -9.15 -20.04 1.02
N GLN A 572 -8.70 -21.04 1.79
CA GLN A 572 -7.32 -21.10 2.29
C GLN A 572 -6.28 -21.42 1.20
N THR A 573 -6.74 -22.06 0.12
CA THR A 573 -5.92 -22.57 -0.99
C THR A 573 -6.48 -22.11 -2.33
N PRO A 574 -6.50 -20.79 -2.63
CA PRO A 574 -7.05 -20.32 -3.89
C PRO A 574 -6.39 -21.01 -5.08
N ARG A 575 -7.21 -21.45 -6.03
CA ARG A 575 -6.77 -22.17 -7.22
C ARG A 575 -5.95 -21.23 -8.10
N PRO A 576 -4.68 -21.55 -8.41
CA PRO A 576 -3.84 -20.67 -9.19
C PRO A 576 -4.36 -20.57 -10.62
N LEU A 577 -4.76 -19.38 -11.06
CA LEU A 577 -5.00 -19.08 -12.46
C LEU A 577 -3.70 -18.61 -13.12
N GLU A 578 -3.63 -18.77 -14.44
CA GLU A 578 -2.51 -18.33 -15.27
C GLU A 578 -3.03 -17.65 -16.54
N LEU A 579 -2.47 -16.49 -16.90
CA LEU A 579 -2.70 -15.85 -18.20
C LEU A 579 -1.65 -16.38 -19.17
N THR A 580 -2.03 -17.34 -20.02
CA THR A 580 -1.10 -18.07 -20.89
C THR A 580 -0.94 -17.42 -22.26
N ARG A 581 -1.87 -16.55 -22.65
CA ARG A 581 -1.84 -15.80 -23.91
C ARG A 581 -2.61 -14.50 -23.78
N LEU A 582 -2.04 -13.41 -24.29
CA LEU A 582 -2.66 -12.09 -24.37
C LEU A 582 -2.46 -11.52 -25.77
N VAL A 583 -3.55 -11.14 -26.43
CA VAL A 583 -3.52 -10.50 -27.75
C VAL A 583 -4.16 -9.12 -27.65
N GLU A 584 -3.46 -8.11 -28.11
CA GLU A 584 -3.92 -6.73 -28.24
C GLU A 584 -4.45 -6.50 -29.66
N HIS A 585 -5.62 -5.87 -29.75
CA HIS A 585 -6.16 -5.38 -31.02
C HIS A 585 -5.78 -3.91 -31.19
N GLU A 586 -5.35 -3.52 -32.40
CA GLU A 586 -4.91 -2.16 -32.72
C GLU A 586 -3.84 -1.67 -31.74
N PRO A 587 -2.64 -2.30 -31.75
CA PRO A 587 -1.64 -2.13 -30.70
C PRO A 587 -1.29 -0.67 -30.45
N GLN A 588 -1.29 -0.28 -29.17
CA GLN A 588 -1.05 1.09 -28.75
C GLN A 588 0.35 1.24 -28.16
N LEU A 589 1.17 2.10 -28.77
CA LEU A 589 2.51 2.41 -28.29
C LEU A 589 2.43 3.15 -26.94
N VAL A 590 3.26 2.72 -25.99
CA VAL A 590 3.43 3.33 -24.66
C VAL A 590 4.78 4.05 -24.60
N LEU A 591 5.86 3.37 -24.99
CA LEU A 591 7.20 3.93 -25.10
C LEU A 591 7.75 3.62 -26.49
N GLU A 592 8.24 4.65 -27.18
CA GLU A 592 8.98 4.48 -28.43
C GLU A 592 10.40 4.01 -28.10
N GLY A 593 10.83 2.93 -28.74
CA GLY A 593 12.20 2.45 -28.70
C GLY A 593 13.11 3.25 -29.62
N ASN A 594 14.35 2.80 -29.81
CA ASN A 594 15.27 3.40 -30.79
C ASN A 594 15.52 2.52 -32.02
N GLY A 595 14.71 1.47 -32.19
CA GLY A 595 14.81 0.51 -33.29
C GLY A 595 15.84 -0.61 -33.07
N THR A 596 16.45 -0.74 -31.89
CA THR A 596 17.31 -1.88 -31.55
C THR A 596 16.62 -2.85 -30.58
N PRO A 597 17.01 -4.14 -30.55
CA PRO A 597 16.45 -5.11 -29.61
C PRO A 597 16.66 -4.75 -28.13
N GLN A 598 17.73 -4.03 -27.80
CA GLN A 598 18.05 -3.58 -26.42
C GLN A 598 17.08 -2.51 -25.92
N TYR A 599 16.50 -1.74 -26.83
CA TYR A 599 15.58 -0.64 -26.53
C TYR A 599 14.32 -0.78 -27.40
N PRO A 600 13.53 -1.83 -27.17
CA PRO A 600 12.36 -2.09 -27.97
C PRO A 600 11.25 -1.08 -27.68
N ASP A 601 10.30 -0.97 -28.61
CA ASP A 601 9.01 -0.35 -28.32
C ASP A 601 8.30 -1.10 -27.19
N VAL A 602 7.61 -0.37 -26.33
CA VAL A 602 6.73 -0.92 -25.30
C VAL A 602 5.29 -0.57 -25.65
N TYR A 603 4.37 -1.53 -25.55
CA TYR A 603 2.97 -1.37 -25.91
C TYR A 603 2.04 -1.60 -24.71
N GLN A 604 0.76 -1.26 -24.83
CA GLN A 604 -0.18 -1.41 -23.71
C GLN A 604 -0.35 -2.86 -23.24
N ARG A 605 -0.14 -3.86 -24.12
CA ARG A 605 -0.10 -5.28 -23.72
C ARG A 605 1.01 -5.61 -22.72
N ASP A 606 2.11 -4.85 -22.72
CA ASP A 606 3.22 -5.04 -21.78
C ASP A 606 2.88 -4.53 -20.38
N ASP A 607 1.91 -3.63 -20.28
CA ASP A 607 1.38 -3.02 -19.06
C ASP A 607 -0.04 -3.53 -18.70
N PHE A 608 -0.46 -4.68 -19.23
CA PHE A 608 -1.79 -5.25 -18.94
C PHE A 608 -1.81 -5.93 -17.56
N ALA A 609 -2.73 -5.51 -16.68
CA ALA A 609 -2.94 -6.14 -15.38
C ALA A 609 -4.06 -7.20 -15.44
N MET A 610 -3.79 -8.39 -14.89
CA MET A 610 -4.77 -9.44 -14.61
C MET A 610 -4.58 -9.92 -13.17
N LEU A 611 -5.59 -9.68 -12.35
CA LEU A 611 -5.54 -9.76 -10.89
C LEU A 611 -6.68 -10.64 -10.37
N PRO A 612 -6.56 -11.98 -10.43
CA PRO A 612 -7.64 -12.88 -10.08
C PRO A 612 -7.89 -12.97 -8.56
N LEU A 613 -9.16 -12.79 -8.19
CA LEU A 613 -9.71 -13.11 -6.87
C LEU A 613 -10.68 -14.28 -7.00
N GLN A 614 -10.52 -15.31 -6.17
CA GLN A 614 -11.44 -16.42 -6.10
C GLN A 614 -12.54 -16.14 -5.08
N LEU A 615 -13.79 -16.28 -5.50
CA LEU A 615 -14.98 -16.06 -4.68
C LEU A 615 -15.50 -17.36 -4.07
N THR A 616 -15.52 -18.46 -4.82
CA THR A 616 -16.00 -19.78 -4.35
C THR A 616 -15.19 -20.85 -5.08
N ASP A 617 -15.47 -22.13 -4.83
CA ASP A 617 -14.90 -23.25 -5.59
C ASP A 617 -15.04 -23.12 -7.12
N ARG A 618 -16.04 -22.38 -7.61
CA ARG A 618 -16.37 -22.30 -9.04
C ARG A 618 -16.57 -20.87 -9.55
N ARG A 619 -16.23 -19.85 -8.75
CA ARG A 619 -16.43 -18.43 -9.12
C ARG A 619 -15.18 -17.60 -8.91
N PHE A 620 -14.89 -16.75 -9.90
CA PHE A 620 -13.79 -15.80 -9.86
C PHE A 620 -14.29 -14.39 -10.21
N ALA A 621 -13.68 -13.40 -9.57
CA ALA A 621 -13.70 -12.00 -9.97
C ALA A 621 -12.28 -11.61 -10.37
N ILE A 622 -12.03 -11.45 -11.66
CA ILE A 622 -10.69 -11.18 -12.19
C ILE A 622 -10.60 -9.71 -12.55
N GLY A 623 -9.89 -8.93 -11.74
CA GLY A 623 -9.63 -7.55 -12.04
C GLY A 623 -8.71 -7.42 -13.26
N TYR A 624 -9.08 -6.62 -14.25
CA TYR A 624 -8.28 -6.42 -15.46
C TYR A 624 -8.36 -4.98 -15.95
N TYR A 625 -7.23 -4.45 -16.44
CA TYR A 625 -7.09 -3.10 -17.00
C TYR A 625 -5.69 -2.90 -17.62
N VAL A 626 -5.49 -1.80 -18.35
CA VAL A 626 -4.16 -1.35 -18.78
C VAL A 626 -3.58 -0.41 -17.72
N VAL A 627 -2.39 -0.72 -17.21
CA VAL A 627 -1.63 0.14 -16.29
C VAL A 627 -1.05 1.31 -17.08
N THR A 628 -1.86 2.33 -17.35
CA THR A 628 -1.36 3.55 -18.01
C THR A 628 -0.34 4.25 -17.11
N ARG A 629 0.85 4.52 -17.66
CA ARG A 629 1.97 5.19 -16.97
C ARG A 629 1.73 6.69 -16.76
N ASP A 630 0.73 7.26 -17.40
CA ASP A 630 0.27 8.63 -17.15
C ASP A 630 -1.26 8.69 -17.17
N VAL A 631 -1.84 8.87 -15.99
CA VAL A 631 -3.29 9.02 -15.80
C VAL A 631 -3.77 10.44 -16.06
N THR A 632 -2.84 11.38 -16.22
CA THR A 632 -3.05 12.82 -16.49
C THR A 632 -2.85 13.19 -17.95
N ALA A 633 -2.47 12.22 -18.79
CA ALA A 633 -2.32 12.39 -20.23
C ALA A 633 -3.63 12.80 -20.89
N VAL A 634 -3.56 13.77 -21.79
CA VAL A 634 -4.69 14.15 -22.65
C VAL A 634 -4.94 13.04 -23.67
N ARG A 635 -6.09 12.38 -23.57
CA ARG A 635 -6.53 11.29 -24.47
C ARG A 635 -7.56 11.75 -25.48
N ASN A 636 -8.40 12.70 -25.09
CA ASN A 636 -9.39 13.33 -25.96
C ASN A 636 -9.19 14.85 -25.98
N PRO A 637 -8.36 15.40 -26.88
CA PRO A 637 -8.09 16.83 -26.92
C PRO A 637 -9.31 17.69 -27.29
N ALA A 638 -10.39 17.09 -27.80
CA ALA A 638 -11.63 17.79 -28.15
C ALA A 638 -12.58 18.00 -26.95
N ALA A 639 -12.37 17.32 -25.82
CA ALA A 639 -13.12 17.58 -24.60
C ALA A 639 -12.56 18.81 -23.87
N GLU A 640 -13.41 19.49 -23.09
CA GLU A 640 -13.04 20.67 -22.29
C GLU A 640 -11.90 20.36 -21.30
N LEU A 641 -11.09 21.37 -20.97
CA LEU A 641 -9.90 21.20 -20.14
C LEU A 641 -10.19 20.54 -18.79
N LEU A 642 -11.30 20.93 -18.15
CA LEU A 642 -11.71 20.41 -16.85
C LEU A 642 -12.72 19.25 -16.94
N ASP A 643 -12.88 18.63 -18.11
CA ASP A 643 -13.73 17.45 -18.29
C ASP A 643 -12.91 16.16 -18.07
N ALA A 644 -13.36 15.27 -17.19
CA ALA A 644 -12.70 13.99 -16.91
C ALA A 644 -12.53 13.10 -18.16
N SER A 645 -13.44 13.20 -19.14
CA SER A 645 -13.37 12.46 -20.41
C SER A 645 -12.18 12.88 -21.28
N ARG A 646 -11.60 14.07 -21.06
CA ARG A 646 -10.35 14.52 -21.70
C ARG A 646 -9.17 13.58 -21.37
N TYR A 647 -9.19 12.96 -20.20
CA TYR A 647 -8.10 12.15 -19.63
C TYR A 647 -8.42 10.65 -19.56
N ALA A 648 -9.59 10.24 -20.06
CA ALA A 648 -10.02 8.85 -20.04
C ALA A 648 -9.40 8.07 -21.20
N MET A 649 -8.84 6.89 -20.93
CA MET A 649 -8.36 6.01 -22.00
C MET A 649 -9.54 5.53 -22.85
N THR A 650 -9.42 5.63 -24.17
CA THR A 650 -10.37 4.99 -25.10
C THR A 650 -10.41 3.49 -24.83
N THR A 651 -11.60 2.89 -24.87
CA THR A 651 -11.71 1.45 -24.63
C THR A 651 -10.95 0.68 -25.71
N GLN A 652 -10.02 -0.16 -25.28
CA GLN A 652 -9.23 -1.07 -26.10
C GLN A 652 -9.78 -2.50 -26.03
N THR A 653 -9.41 -3.35 -26.98
CA THR A 653 -9.86 -4.75 -27.03
C THR A 653 -8.69 -5.70 -26.89
N TYR A 654 -8.83 -6.67 -25.98
CA TYR A 654 -7.85 -7.74 -25.79
C TYR A 654 -8.50 -9.11 -25.87
N GLU A 655 -7.79 -10.12 -26.38
CA GLU A 655 -8.13 -11.53 -26.21
C GLU A 655 -7.20 -12.14 -25.17
N ALA A 656 -7.75 -12.65 -24.06
CA ALA A 656 -7.00 -13.22 -22.95
C ALA A 656 -7.34 -14.71 -22.79
N THR A 657 -6.35 -15.60 -22.81
CA THR A 657 -6.50 -17.03 -22.49
C THR A 657 -6.06 -17.30 -21.07
N ILE A 658 -7.01 -17.76 -20.26
CA ILE A 658 -6.83 -18.03 -18.83
C ILE A 658 -6.85 -19.55 -18.64
N ALA A 659 -5.76 -20.09 -18.10
CA ALA A 659 -5.61 -21.51 -17.80
C ALA A 659 -6.00 -21.84 -16.34
N ASN A 660 -6.11 -23.14 -16.09
CA ASN A 660 -6.63 -23.75 -14.86
C ASN A 660 -8.05 -23.27 -14.51
N LEU A 661 -8.88 -23.12 -15.54
CA LEU A 661 -10.26 -22.65 -15.47
C LEU A 661 -11.14 -23.51 -16.38
N ALA A 662 -12.20 -24.10 -15.84
CA ALA A 662 -13.14 -24.94 -16.56
C ALA A 662 -14.07 -24.10 -17.48
N GLY A 663 -13.55 -23.70 -18.64
CA GLY A 663 -14.25 -22.79 -19.56
C GLY A 663 -15.52 -23.37 -20.19
N THR A 664 -15.62 -24.69 -20.34
CA THR A 664 -16.76 -25.34 -21.03
C THR A 664 -18.07 -25.12 -20.27
N GLY A 665 -18.94 -24.29 -20.84
CA GLY A 665 -20.22 -23.94 -20.23
C GLY A 665 -20.12 -22.92 -19.09
N ALA A 666 -18.97 -22.29 -18.90
CA ALA A 666 -18.81 -21.19 -17.97
C ALA A 666 -19.66 -19.99 -18.38
N ARG A 667 -20.20 -19.27 -17.40
CA ARG A 667 -20.88 -17.99 -17.61
C ARG A 667 -19.87 -16.87 -17.38
N VAL A 668 -19.84 -15.92 -18.30
CA VAL A 668 -18.89 -14.80 -18.24
C VAL A 668 -19.57 -13.47 -18.51
N TYR A 669 -19.15 -12.44 -17.77
CA TYR A 669 -19.45 -11.05 -18.04
C TYR A 669 -18.36 -10.18 -17.42
N ALA A 670 -18.25 -8.91 -17.83
CA ALA A 670 -17.40 -7.95 -17.13
C ALA A 670 -18.27 -6.93 -16.38
N TYR A 671 -17.80 -6.45 -15.23
CA TYR A 671 -18.45 -5.37 -14.48
C TYR A 671 -17.55 -4.14 -14.41
N ASP A 672 -18.13 -2.98 -14.68
CA ASP A 672 -17.48 -1.68 -14.63
C ASP A 672 -17.94 -0.93 -13.36
N PRO A 673 -17.10 -0.82 -12.31
CA PRO A 673 -17.50 -0.23 -11.03
C PRO A 673 -17.66 1.30 -11.09
N ILE A 674 -17.00 1.99 -12.03
CA ILE A 674 -17.15 3.43 -12.18
C ILE A 674 -18.48 3.75 -12.87
N LEU A 675 -18.81 3.00 -13.92
CA LEU A 675 -20.04 3.21 -14.70
C LEU A 675 -21.26 2.42 -14.20
N ASP A 676 -21.08 1.57 -13.20
CA ASP A 676 -22.11 0.69 -12.62
C ASP A 676 -22.87 -0.15 -13.64
N ARG A 677 -22.13 -0.86 -14.49
CA ARG A 677 -22.76 -1.63 -15.56
C ARG A 677 -22.06 -2.94 -15.86
N THR A 678 -22.87 -3.91 -16.24
CA THR A 678 -22.41 -5.16 -16.82
C THR A 678 -22.11 -4.97 -18.31
N LEU A 679 -20.96 -5.46 -18.73
CA LEU A 679 -20.49 -5.50 -20.09
C LEU A 679 -20.53 -6.94 -20.59
N LYS A 680 -20.97 -7.12 -21.84
CA LYS A 680 -20.94 -8.42 -22.49
C LYS A 680 -19.49 -8.80 -22.79
N VAL A 681 -19.11 -10.03 -22.44
CA VAL A 681 -17.83 -10.64 -22.78
C VAL A 681 -18.07 -11.76 -23.78
N GLU A 682 -17.28 -11.80 -24.85
CA GLU A 682 -17.34 -12.86 -25.85
C GLU A 682 -16.37 -13.97 -25.47
N VAL A 683 -16.87 -15.21 -25.44
CA VAL A 683 -16.04 -16.41 -25.31
C VAL A 683 -15.53 -16.79 -26.69
N VAL A 684 -14.23 -16.59 -26.93
CA VAL A 684 -13.57 -16.93 -28.19
C VAL A 684 -13.29 -18.44 -28.27
N ARG A 685 -12.87 -19.02 -27.14
CA ARG A 685 -12.59 -20.45 -27.01
C ARG A 685 -12.81 -20.90 -25.56
N ALA A 686 -13.25 -22.13 -25.38
CA ALA A 686 -13.41 -22.75 -24.07
C ALA A 686 -12.99 -24.22 -24.14
N SER A 687 -12.37 -24.72 -23.08
CA SER A 687 -12.01 -26.13 -22.91
C SER A 687 -12.33 -26.62 -21.49
N ALA A 688 -11.86 -27.79 -21.11
CA ALA A 688 -12.01 -28.29 -19.74
C ALA A 688 -11.06 -27.62 -18.73
N SER A 689 -10.05 -26.88 -19.21
CA SER A 689 -9.01 -26.28 -18.37
C SER A 689 -8.59 -24.86 -18.79
N GLU A 690 -9.18 -24.32 -19.86
CA GLU A 690 -8.88 -22.97 -20.34
C GLU A 690 -10.14 -22.24 -20.79
N LEU A 691 -10.07 -20.91 -20.73
CA LEU A 691 -11.06 -19.99 -21.24
C LEU A 691 -10.37 -18.82 -21.95
N THR A 692 -10.66 -18.62 -23.23
CA THR A 692 -10.26 -17.45 -24.00
C THR A 692 -11.43 -16.50 -24.17
N VAL A 693 -11.27 -15.26 -23.73
CA VAL A 693 -12.32 -14.22 -23.76
C VAL A 693 -11.83 -12.95 -24.43
N ARG A 694 -12.75 -12.24 -25.09
CA ARG A 694 -12.53 -10.88 -25.61
C ARG A 694 -13.01 -9.85 -24.61
N LEU A 695 -12.09 -9.00 -24.17
CA LEU A 695 -12.26 -8.06 -23.06
C LEU A 695 -12.25 -6.60 -23.56
N PRO A 696 -13.29 -5.80 -23.24
CA PRO A 696 -13.24 -4.36 -23.37
C PRO A 696 -12.46 -3.78 -22.18
N THR A 697 -11.33 -3.14 -22.45
CA THR A 697 -10.34 -2.74 -21.45
C THR A 697 -10.14 -1.23 -21.42
N VAL A 698 -9.96 -0.67 -20.23
CA VAL A 698 -9.73 0.76 -19.93
C VAL A 698 -8.56 0.90 -18.94
N ASP A 699 -8.26 2.10 -18.48
CA ASP A 699 -7.14 2.40 -17.58
C ASP A 699 -7.49 2.34 -16.07
N TYR A 700 -8.56 1.60 -15.72
CA TYR A 700 -8.98 1.30 -14.35
C TYR A 700 -9.60 -0.09 -14.27
N PRO A 701 -9.60 -0.74 -13.09
CA PRO A 701 -10.09 -2.10 -12.94
C PRO A 701 -11.54 -2.28 -13.38
N ARG A 702 -11.74 -3.16 -14.36
CA ARG A 702 -13.00 -3.88 -14.58
C ARG A 702 -12.85 -5.29 -14.05
N PHE A 703 -13.97 -5.92 -13.71
CA PHE A 703 -13.96 -7.27 -13.14
C PHE A 703 -14.57 -8.26 -14.11
N LEU A 704 -13.76 -9.14 -14.69
CA LEU A 704 -14.24 -10.30 -15.42
C LEU A 704 -14.77 -11.31 -14.40
N MET A 705 -16.08 -11.50 -14.42
CA MET A 705 -16.79 -12.46 -13.59
C MET A 705 -16.87 -13.78 -14.34
N VAL A 706 -16.39 -14.84 -13.73
CA VAL A 706 -16.46 -16.20 -14.27
C VAL A 706 -17.17 -17.09 -13.27
N GLU A 707 -18.20 -17.80 -13.76
CA GLU A 707 -18.86 -18.88 -13.02
C GLU A 707 -18.74 -20.18 -13.81
N GLU A 708 -17.94 -21.11 -13.29
CA GLU A 708 -17.73 -22.44 -13.86
C GLU A 708 -18.90 -23.37 -13.58
N ARG A 709 -19.02 -24.41 -14.40
CA ARG A 709 -20.04 -25.44 -14.23
C ARG A 709 -19.60 -26.48 -13.21
N GLY A 710 -20.41 -26.63 -12.16
CA GLY A 710 -20.16 -27.61 -11.10
C GLY A 710 -18.99 -27.23 -10.19
N THR A 711 -18.85 -27.99 -9.11
CA THR A 711 -17.76 -27.83 -8.14
C THR A 711 -16.42 -28.15 -8.78
N GLN A 712 -15.42 -27.28 -8.54
CA GLN A 712 -14.05 -27.49 -8.97
C GLN A 712 -13.17 -27.89 -7.78
N PRO A 713 -12.12 -28.69 -8.00
CA PRO A 713 -11.29 -29.22 -6.93
C PRO A 713 -10.54 -28.13 -6.15
N LEU A 714 -10.65 -28.17 -4.83
CA LEU A 714 -9.92 -27.42 -3.83
C LEU A 714 -9.45 -28.34 -2.70
N LEU A 715 -8.22 -28.12 -2.23
CA LEU A 715 -7.69 -28.65 -0.98
C LEU A 715 -8.17 -27.77 0.18
N GLU A 716 -8.84 -28.31 1.17
CA GLU A 716 -9.39 -27.53 2.28
C GLU A 716 -8.66 -27.87 3.57
N SER A 717 -8.42 -26.86 4.42
CA SER A 717 -7.83 -27.03 5.75
C SER A 717 -6.56 -27.90 5.78
N PRO A 718 -5.57 -27.65 4.90
CA PRO A 718 -4.30 -28.33 4.99
C PRO A 718 -3.56 -27.92 6.28
N GLU A 719 -3.23 -28.92 7.09
CA GLU A 719 -2.60 -28.77 8.40
C GLU A 719 -1.46 -29.77 8.54
N LEU A 720 -0.26 -29.27 8.87
CA LEU A 720 0.88 -30.10 9.21
C LEU A 720 0.88 -30.36 10.72
N ILE A 721 0.74 -31.62 11.11
CA ILE A 721 0.67 -32.06 12.50
C ILE A 721 1.96 -32.79 12.86
N PHE A 722 2.55 -32.48 14.01
CA PHE A 722 3.74 -33.15 14.54
C PHE A 722 3.36 -34.08 15.71
N GLY A 723 3.88 -35.31 15.69
CA GLY A 723 3.78 -36.26 16.80
C GLY A 723 4.79 -35.94 17.90
N GLY A 724 4.48 -36.37 19.13
CA GLY A 724 5.30 -36.08 20.30
C GLY A 724 6.67 -36.77 20.25
N GLY A 725 7.71 -36.03 19.88
CA GLY A 725 9.13 -36.35 20.10
C GLY A 725 9.75 -37.47 19.24
N ASP A 726 8.97 -38.27 18.51
CA ASP A 726 9.45 -39.41 17.70
C ASP A 726 9.75 -39.07 16.24
N GLY A 727 9.61 -37.79 15.86
CA GLY A 727 9.83 -37.34 14.48
C GLY A 727 8.73 -37.78 13.51
N THR A 728 7.58 -38.24 14.00
CA THR A 728 6.40 -38.48 13.17
C THR A 728 5.75 -37.14 12.82
N ALA A 729 5.41 -36.95 11.55
CA ALA A 729 4.64 -35.80 11.08
C ALA A 729 3.56 -36.31 10.12
N ALA A 730 2.45 -35.59 10.02
CA ALA A 730 1.40 -35.91 9.07
C ALA A 730 0.79 -34.65 8.47
N LEU A 731 0.48 -34.70 7.19
CA LEU A 731 -0.37 -33.70 6.55
C LEU A 731 -1.82 -34.17 6.61
N VAL A 732 -2.70 -33.33 7.14
CA VAL A 732 -4.15 -33.56 7.18
C VAL A 732 -4.85 -32.50 6.36
N PHE A 733 -5.83 -32.89 5.55
CA PHE A 733 -6.63 -31.97 4.73
C PHE A 733 -7.97 -32.61 4.37
N THR A 734 -8.90 -31.82 3.84
CA THR A 734 -10.11 -32.28 3.15
C THR A 734 -10.08 -31.87 1.68
N THR A 735 -10.95 -32.43 0.85
CA THR A 735 -11.16 -31.95 -0.52
C THR A 735 -12.64 -31.74 -0.79
N ASN A 736 -13.01 -30.67 -1.50
CA ASN A 736 -14.42 -30.44 -1.86
C ASN A 736 -14.89 -31.30 -3.05
N ALA A 737 -13.94 -31.88 -3.79
CA ALA A 737 -14.18 -32.70 -4.97
C ALA A 737 -13.33 -33.97 -4.91
N ALA A 738 -13.79 -35.02 -5.58
CA ALA A 738 -13.01 -36.23 -5.75
C ALA A 738 -11.85 -36.01 -6.72
N GLY A 739 -10.69 -36.58 -6.44
CA GLY A 739 -9.50 -36.41 -7.29
C GLY A 739 -8.32 -37.29 -6.89
N THR A 740 -7.22 -37.13 -7.63
CA THR A 740 -5.91 -37.65 -7.21
C THR A 740 -5.21 -36.56 -6.41
N VAL A 741 -4.70 -36.90 -5.24
CA VAL A 741 -3.82 -36.01 -4.47
C VAL A 741 -2.40 -36.57 -4.51
N ARG A 742 -1.47 -35.73 -4.94
CA ARG A 742 -0.03 -35.98 -4.86
C ARG A 742 0.55 -35.16 -3.72
N VAL A 743 1.18 -35.81 -2.75
CA VAL A 743 1.89 -35.16 -1.65
C VAL A 743 3.39 -35.43 -1.79
N THR A 744 4.23 -34.41 -1.69
CA THR A 744 5.69 -34.51 -1.67
C THR A 744 6.25 -33.80 -0.44
N TRP A 745 7.38 -34.27 0.07
CA TRP A 745 8.10 -33.59 1.15
C TRP A 745 9.62 -33.75 1.03
N GLY A 746 10.34 -32.81 1.63
CA GLY A 746 11.80 -32.77 1.71
C GLY A 746 12.31 -31.37 1.98
N PRO A 747 13.60 -31.08 1.72
CA PRO A 747 14.20 -29.79 2.03
C PRO A 747 13.39 -28.61 1.50
N TYR A 748 13.23 -27.58 2.33
CA TYR A 748 12.69 -26.29 1.91
C TYR A 748 13.78 -25.48 1.18
N PRO A 749 13.48 -24.83 0.03
CA PRO A 749 12.15 -24.59 -0.54
C PRO A 749 11.61 -25.66 -1.52
N GLU A 750 12.40 -26.67 -1.90
CA GLU A 750 12.06 -27.64 -2.95
C GLU A 750 10.91 -28.60 -2.61
N ARG A 751 10.67 -28.86 -1.31
CA ARG A 751 9.56 -29.70 -0.77
C ARG A 751 9.49 -31.09 -1.40
N SER A 752 10.64 -31.62 -1.75
CA SER A 752 10.77 -32.90 -2.44
C SER A 752 12.14 -33.51 -2.16
N GLY A 753 12.32 -34.79 -2.49
CA GLY A 753 13.58 -35.52 -2.30
C GLY A 753 13.59 -36.45 -1.08
N SER A 754 12.79 -36.15 -0.03
CA SER A 754 12.64 -37.04 1.13
C SER A 754 11.54 -38.07 0.95
N GLY A 755 10.43 -37.70 0.30
CA GLY A 755 9.37 -38.65 -0.03
C GLY A 755 8.24 -38.09 -0.87
N ALA A 756 7.40 -39.01 -1.35
CA ALA A 756 6.19 -38.69 -2.09
C ALA A 756 5.14 -39.80 -1.94
N VAL A 757 3.87 -39.42 -1.99
CA VAL A 757 2.74 -40.36 -2.07
C VAL A 757 1.68 -39.82 -3.04
N GLU A 758 1.01 -40.73 -3.72
CA GLU A 758 -0.17 -40.43 -4.54
C GLU A 758 -1.33 -41.26 -4.03
N LEU A 759 -2.48 -40.63 -3.84
CA LEU A 759 -3.69 -41.28 -3.32
C LEU A 759 -4.95 -40.70 -3.97
N ARG A 760 -6.07 -41.43 -3.86
CA ARG A 760 -7.39 -40.94 -4.26
C ARG A 760 -8.11 -40.39 -3.04
N ALA A 761 -8.66 -39.19 -3.17
CA ALA A 761 -9.48 -38.55 -2.15
C ALA A 761 -10.91 -38.39 -2.68
N GLY A 762 -11.91 -38.73 -1.87
CA GLY A 762 -13.32 -38.44 -2.12
C GLY A 762 -13.71 -37.03 -1.68
N ALA A 763 -14.79 -36.49 -2.25
CA ALA A 763 -15.34 -35.21 -1.81
C ALA A 763 -15.80 -35.28 -0.34
N GLY A 764 -15.38 -34.31 0.47
CA GLY A 764 -15.62 -34.23 1.91
C GLY A 764 -14.80 -35.20 2.75
N GLU A 765 -13.92 -36.01 2.14
CA GLU A 765 -13.09 -36.97 2.88
C GLU A 765 -11.95 -36.25 3.60
N ARG A 766 -11.81 -36.50 4.90
CA ARG A 766 -10.64 -36.05 5.67
C ARG A 766 -9.50 -37.04 5.45
N VAL A 767 -8.49 -36.60 4.71
CA VAL A 767 -7.31 -37.40 4.38
C VAL A 767 -6.21 -37.10 5.40
N ARG A 768 -5.48 -38.16 5.78
CA ARG A 768 -4.26 -38.06 6.59
C ARG A 768 -3.13 -38.79 5.87
N VAL A 769 -2.03 -38.07 5.64
CA VAL A 769 -0.82 -38.58 5.01
C VAL A 769 0.31 -38.56 6.01
N GLU A 770 0.83 -39.73 6.38
CA GLU A 770 2.03 -39.83 7.22
C GLU A 770 3.28 -39.41 6.43
N LEU A 771 4.15 -38.63 7.06
CA LEU A 771 5.35 -38.02 6.49
C LEU A 771 6.59 -38.51 7.26
N PRO A 772 7.01 -39.78 7.06
CA PRO A 772 8.15 -40.33 7.77
C PRO A 772 9.43 -39.55 7.47
N GLY A 773 10.17 -39.22 8.51
CA GLY A 773 11.49 -38.58 8.39
C GLY A 773 11.44 -37.09 8.04
N LEU A 774 10.32 -36.40 8.21
CA LEU A 774 10.22 -34.96 8.00
C LEU A 774 11.11 -34.21 9.01
N ALA A 775 12.25 -33.71 8.55
CA ALA A 775 13.23 -33.02 9.38
C ALA A 775 12.82 -31.56 9.66
N VAL A 776 13.49 -30.93 10.63
CA VAL A 776 13.40 -29.47 10.81
C VAL A 776 13.94 -28.81 9.53
N HIS A 777 13.22 -27.81 9.04
CA HIS A 777 13.36 -27.14 7.74
C HIS A 777 12.99 -27.97 6.50
N ASP A 778 12.39 -29.16 6.67
CA ASP A 778 11.68 -29.79 5.55
C ASP A 778 10.30 -29.16 5.37
N GLY A 779 9.87 -29.06 4.12
CA GLY A 779 8.55 -28.61 3.71
C GLY A 779 7.75 -29.66 2.95
N VAL A 780 6.44 -29.49 2.92
CA VAL A 780 5.46 -30.37 2.28
C VAL A 780 4.71 -29.59 1.19
N ARG A 781 4.35 -30.28 0.11
CA ARG A 781 3.44 -29.81 -0.95
C ARG A 781 2.37 -30.86 -1.22
N ALA A 782 1.13 -30.41 -1.38
CA ALA A 782 0.00 -31.19 -1.86
C ALA A 782 -0.57 -30.59 -3.15
N GLU A 783 -0.80 -31.43 -4.15
CA GLU A 783 -1.46 -31.08 -5.41
C GLU A 783 -2.69 -31.98 -5.58
N LEU A 784 -3.88 -31.38 -5.61
CA LEU A 784 -5.13 -32.05 -5.96
C LEU A 784 -5.40 -31.87 -7.45
N ILE A 785 -5.59 -33.00 -8.14
CA ILE A 785 -5.88 -33.09 -9.58
C ILE A 785 -7.30 -33.65 -9.74
N GLY A 786 -8.22 -32.79 -10.17
CA GLY A 786 -9.60 -33.14 -10.53
C GLY A 786 -9.85 -32.94 -12.01
N GLY A 787 -9.72 -34.01 -12.80
CA GLY A 787 -9.78 -33.93 -14.26
C GLY A 787 -8.60 -33.12 -14.83
N ALA A 788 -8.90 -32.01 -15.49
CA ALA A 788 -7.89 -31.11 -16.07
C ALA A 788 -7.57 -29.89 -15.17
N ILE A 789 -8.22 -29.80 -14.00
CA ILE A 789 -8.07 -28.70 -13.04
C ILE A 789 -7.17 -29.15 -11.90
N ARG A 790 -6.33 -28.23 -11.43
CA ARG A 790 -5.34 -28.47 -10.37
C ARG A 790 -5.46 -27.45 -9.26
N ASN A 791 -5.29 -27.88 -8.02
CA ASN A 791 -5.16 -27.01 -6.85
C ASN A 791 -3.89 -27.41 -6.08
N VAL A 792 -3.08 -26.42 -5.68
CA VAL A 792 -1.75 -26.66 -5.12
C VAL A 792 -1.61 -25.91 -3.80
N TRP A 793 -1.11 -26.59 -2.77
CA TRP A 793 -0.78 -26.00 -1.48
C TRP A 793 0.58 -26.50 -0.96
N PRO A 794 1.44 -25.62 -0.44
CA PRO A 794 1.47 -24.19 -0.76
C PRO A 794 1.77 -23.97 -2.25
N ARG A 795 1.28 -22.85 -2.78
CA ARG A 795 1.46 -22.50 -4.20
C ARG A 795 2.93 -22.26 -4.56
N TRP A 796 3.61 -21.44 -3.75
CA TRP A 796 4.97 -21.01 -4.01
C TRP A 796 5.96 -21.85 -3.21
N ASP A 797 7.15 -22.11 -3.77
CA ASP A 797 8.17 -22.95 -3.12
C ASP A 797 8.62 -22.34 -1.77
N TYR A 798 8.83 -21.03 -1.76
CA TYR A 798 9.23 -20.23 -0.59
C TYR A 798 8.09 -19.87 0.37
N ASP A 799 6.87 -20.34 0.16
CA ASP A 799 5.77 -20.07 1.09
C ASP A 799 6.00 -20.81 2.42
N VAL A 800 6.19 -20.13 3.54
CA VAL A 800 6.54 -20.77 4.82
C VAL A 800 5.53 -21.80 5.34
N ARG A 801 4.32 -21.85 4.79
CA ARG A 801 3.29 -22.83 5.18
C ARG A 801 3.75 -24.26 4.87
N GLY A 802 3.34 -25.20 5.71
CA GLY A 802 3.69 -26.62 5.55
C GLY A 802 5.19 -26.91 5.70
N VAL A 803 5.93 -26.07 6.42
CA VAL A 803 7.35 -26.29 6.77
C VAL A 803 7.46 -26.55 8.27
N ARG A 804 8.35 -27.48 8.65
CA ARG A 804 8.69 -27.74 10.05
C ARG A 804 9.75 -26.75 10.52
N TRP A 805 9.36 -25.72 11.26
CA TRP A 805 10.31 -24.78 11.87
C TRP A 805 10.80 -25.30 13.24
N PRO A 806 11.94 -24.80 13.76
CA PRO A 806 12.32 -25.03 15.14
C PRO A 806 11.24 -24.48 16.09
N ASP A 807 11.04 -25.18 17.22
CA ASP A 807 10.13 -24.74 18.30
C ASP A 807 10.61 -23.46 19.00
#